data_AF-A0A0D9PHN2-F1
#
_entry.id   AF-A0A0D9PHN2-F1
#
_cell.length_a   1.000
_cell.length_b   1.000
_cell.length_c   1.000
_cell.angle_alpha   90.00
_cell.angle_beta   90.00
_cell.angle_gamma   90.00
#
_symmetry.space_group_name_H-M   'P 1'
#
loop_
_entity.id
_entity.type
_entity.pdbx_description
1 polymer ?
#
loop_
_entity_poly.entity_id
_entity_poly.type
_entity_poly.pdbx_seq_one_letter_code
_entity_poly.pdbx_strand_id
1 'polypeptide(L)'
;MHPFSILTLGIFVAGYITARWDLVTRLYELAIFAAEYGVVIRAAKGVVALTALFLTIFIPVVWVARKETFLASEVEHHLKGGSFFRSAPHSPGRIYELCGHSSMHVLGVSNSTATVTVDPSWVCAINHPSSRTPTITCAKASSIQLILYDRPQPKRMQYISLEPIALALGDKSSMVDDAKVDATEDLVEQQERSAKEARQRLVEKLKQHTISNRVPSARDKALRKIINQVNWSWELEQTLQKNAWRLGPRPKRSLSVSEQVMESASTMRNYVLSQLWTFFAVYLFPTIRKTFILFLLGHRMVAEMLLLILEFRIKPGYAALKDISATAQQIEIRLQQFCYWPMQYSKLRQRKANWASITTSHPDYIRFYNSLWLVANDVIIGIALGSYVIEHADWVAAQIGDLLRTYTVEALQSSISWLMDYPAGLKLNGELAVFLGDLFLWVIDYWSSCIETLNPALPNIVWFIGFTSFAGASMPTALFSDLLSLLTVHIYSFYLASARIYHWQLTILQSLFHLFRGKKQNVLRNRIDSCDYDLDQLLVGTILFTLLFFLLPTVVVFYLNFAIARMVIISMKAGFDTLLSCLNHFPLFALMLRIKDVKRLPGGIRFELRDTQDYRVTDTNTINETPTSIIYLKSIPLSFSAMFHQYAQMAHRIRKHYLSPRVLLCLLTGQFVPPINRKNLNVLNDLLSDLLSGLLSGLLSGLLSGLLGGLLGGLLGGLLGDLLGDLLNDLLSDLLGGLQSGLQSDLLSGLQSDLLSDLLSHRVGANTLKSDWDTFKAPSDRVFRDSFDFYFVVVRQSSYSTMDPKQKFYRHFQDSVAELQEQIDELEAVSAVAGERQEAIDHVLAGISKLQHEVSDAAEFTPSYDRKQYSDNIKSLSDKLNETVARVTPRSRFQFKRSSIGAHVDMGAPENDPRLHPGSLSRNTQSSSGEKHQEARESDDTVGDLPSVAAIRDYNAELSQPSTQFVRKPSFSMARNIGIANQSHLHIILPSSAARATASGSLTDLKWCIVDMSVPTAQGKPFPGLALRNISNSLIVAGHVNGPVHITGVADSIIVVTARQVRIHECKNVDIYLHCTSHPIIEDCTGMRFAQLPKCYSIEGESPKENQWDQVDDFKWLKAGQSPNWTTLSDAEALDEALWTNVVPGQPGVSVEETLKKVDIPRQ
;
A
#
# COMPACT_ATOMS: atom_id res chain seq x y z
N MET A 1 116.22 -48.00 -11.23
CA MET A 1 116.36 -47.41 -9.89
C MET A 1 115.62 -46.08 -9.85
N HIS A 2 114.72 -45.86 -8.89
CA HIS A 2 114.50 -44.52 -8.29
C HIS A 2 113.71 -44.67 -6.98
N PRO A 3 114.29 -44.39 -5.79
CA PRO A 3 113.64 -44.66 -4.50
C PRO A 3 112.53 -43.66 -4.11
N PHE A 4 112.05 -42.84 -5.06
CA PHE A 4 111.17 -41.69 -4.79
C PHE A 4 109.67 -41.98 -4.93
N SER A 5 109.28 -43.08 -5.60
CA SER A 5 107.85 -43.42 -5.85
C SER A 5 107.21 -44.17 -4.68
N ILE A 6 107.98 -45.04 -4.00
CA ILE A 6 107.47 -45.83 -2.87
C ILE A 6 107.33 -44.96 -1.61
N LEU A 7 108.24 -44.01 -1.40
CA LEU A 7 108.18 -43.09 -0.24
C LEU A 7 107.00 -42.12 -0.33
N THR A 8 106.71 -41.57 -1.52
CA THR A 8 105.57 -40.67 -1.72
C THR A 8 104.23 -41.41 -1.60
N LEU A 9 104.11 -42.61 -2.15
CA LEU A 9 102.94 -43.46 -1.94
C LEU A 9 102.77 -43.84 -0.46
N GLY A 10 103.86 -44.19 0.24
CA GLY A 10 103.84 -44.51 1.67
C GLY A 10 103.39 -43.35 2.55
N ILE A 11 103.89 -42.13 2.31
CA ILE A 11 103.47 -40.93 3.03
C ILE A 11 102.02 -40.57 2.73
N PHE A 12 101.58 -40.70 1.47
CA PHE A 12 100.17 -40.45 1.09
C PHE A 12 99.21 -41.44 1.73
N VAL A 13 99.54 -42.74 1.73
CA VAL A 13 98.73 -43.78 2.39
C VAL A 13 98.74 -43.61 3.92
N ALA A 14 99.88 -43.29 4.54
CA ALA A 14 99.96 -43.03 5.97
C ALA A 14 99.11 -41.81 6.37
N GLY A 15 99.21 -40.70 5.64
CA GLY A 15 98.39 -39.49 5.87
C GLY A 15 96.90 -39.71 5.62
N TYR A 16 96.53 -40.51 4.61
CA TYR A 16 95.15 -40.87 4.35
C TYR A 16 94.56 -41.75 5.46
N ILE A 17 95.35 -42.68 6.01
CA ILE A 17 94.94 -43.54 7.13
C ILE A 17 94.81 -42.72 8.42
N THR A 18 95.77 -41.87 8.79
CA THR A 18 95.67 -41.07 10.02
C THR A 18 94.53 -40.05 9.97
N ALA A 19 94.32 -39.37 8.83
CA ALA A 19 93.21 -38.45 8.64
C ALA A 19 91.83 -39.15 8.67
N ARG A 20 91.74 -40.42 8.26
CA ARG A 20 90.52 -41.22 8.45
C ARG A 20 90.39 -41.84 9.83
N TRP A 21 91.47 -42.07 10.56
CA TRP A 21 91.37 -42.69 11.88
C TRP A 21 90.73 -41.76 12.91
N ASP A 22 91.01 -40.45 12.85
CA ASP A 22 90.29 -39.43 13.65
C ASP A 22 88.79 -39.40 13.30
N LEU A 23 88.43 -39.49 12.00
CA LEU A 23 87.03 -39.59 11.59
C LEU A 23 86.37 -40.88 12.12
N VAL A 24 87.09 -42.01 12.11
CA VAL A 24 86.57 -43.30 12.60
C VAL A 24 86.45 -43.32 14.13
N THR A 25 87.40 -42.76 14.89
CA THR A 25 87.26 -42.64 16.35
C THR A 25 86.14 -41.69 16.73
N ARG A 26 86.00 -40.54 16.05
CA ARG A 26 84.84 -39.64 16.23
C ARG A 26 83.52 -40.31 15.88
N LEU A 27 83.48 -41.16 14.85
CA LEU A 27 82.29 -41.94 14.50
C LEU A 27 82.00 -43.04 15.54
N TYR A 28 83.03 -43.62 16.16
CA TYR A 28 82.90 -44.64 17.22
C TYR A 28 82.41 -44.00 18.53
N GLU A 29 82.95 -42.86 18.93
CA GLU A 29 82.42 -42.04 20.04
C GLU A 29 80.96 -41.64 19.78
N LEU A 30 80.65 -41.16 18.56
CA LEU A 30 79.28 -40.80 18.17
C LEU A 30 78.34 -42.02 18.19
N ALA A 31 78.80 -43.20 17.79
CA ALA A 31 78.02 -44.44 17.80
C ALA A 31 77.77 -44.96 19.21
N ILE A 32 78.77 -44.90 20.10
CA ILE A 32 78.62 -45.25 21.53
C ILE A 32 77.66 -44.25 22.19
N PHE A 33 77.87 -42.95 21.99
CA PHE A 33 76.96 -41.91 22.49
C PHE A 33 75.52 -42.08 21.98
N ALA A 34 75.34 -42.44 20.69
CA ALA A 34 74.04 -42.75 20.10
C ALA A 34 73.41 -44.05 20.62
N ALA A 35 74.21 -45.01 21.12
CA ALA A 35 73.73 -46.21 21.77
C ALA A 35 73.32 -45.95 23.22
N GLU A 36 74.20 -45.33 24.02
CA GLU A 36 74.00 -45.07 25.45
C GLU A 36 72.85 -44.08 25.73
N TYR A 37 72.74 -43.00 24.94
CA TYR A 37 71.57 -42.10 25.02
C TYR A 37 70.32 -42.65 24.28
N GLY A 38 70.40 -43.86 23.74
CA GLY A 38 69.28 -44.58 23.12
C GLY A 38 68.78 -43.96 21.81
N VAL A 39 69.61 -43.18 21.12
CA VAL A 39 69.26 -42.48 19.87
C VAL A 39 68.87 -43.48 18.78
N VAL A 40 69.54 -44.63 18.67
CA VAL A 40 69.16 -45.68 17.70
C VAL A 40 67.77 -46.24 17.99
N ILE A 41 67.41 -46.46 19.26
CA ILE A 41 66.08 -46.92 19.67
C ILE A 41 65.03 -45.83 19.45
N ARG A 42 65.36 -44.55 19.68
CA ARG A 42 64.50 -43.40 19.36
C ARG A 42 64.33 -43.21 17.86
N ALA A 43 65.34 -43.48 17.05
CA ALA A 43 65.29 -43.43 15.59
C ALA A 43 64.47 -44.61 15.02
N ALA A 44 64.64 -45.83 15.54
CA ALA A 44 63.82 -46.98 15.17
C ALA A 44 62.36 -46.78 15.56
N LYS A 45 62.08 -46.33 16.80
CA LYS A 45 60.73 -45.90 17.22
C LYS A 45 60.23 -44.71 16.39
N GLY A 46 61.12 -43.81 15.97
CA GLY A 46 60.83 -42.70 15.08
C GLY A 46 60.39 -43.16 13.69
N VAL A 47 61.10 -44.09 13.05
CA VAL A 47 60.74 -44.66 11.73
C VAL A 47 59.50 -45.54 11.81
N VAL A 48 59.32 -46.32 12.88
CA VAL A 48 58.08 -47.07 13.11
C VAL A 48 56.91 -46.13 13.38
N ALA A 49 57.09 -45.06 14.16
CA ALA A 49 56.08 -44.03 14.33
C ALA A 49 55.81 -43.26 13.04
N LEU A 50 56.82 -42.95 12.22
CA LEU A 50 56.66 -42.23 10.96
C LEU A 50 55.98 -43.09 9.89
N THR A 51 56.27 -44.39 9.83
CA THR A 51 55.57 -45.33 8.93
C THR A 51 54.17 -45.66 9.43
N ALA A 52 53.95 -45.78 10.74
CA ALA A 52 52.61 -45.88 11.32
C ALA A 52 51.79 -44.59 11.08
N LEU A 53 52.40 -43.41 11.23
CA LEU A 53 51.79 -42.10 10.91
C LEU A 53 51.50 -41.99 9.41
N PHE A 54 52.43 -42.41 8.54
CA PHE A 54 52.24 -42.42 7.10
C PHE A 54 51.08 -43.34 6.70
N LEU A 55 51.02 -44.57 7.23
CA LEU A 55 49.92 -45.50 6.95
C LEU A 55 48.59 -45.02 7.56
N THR A 56 48.58 -44.47 8.79
CA THR A 56 47.35 -43.98 9.44
C THR A 56 46.87 -42.62 8.94
N ILE A 57 47.68 -41.86 8.20
CA ILE A 57 47.25 -40.63 7.50
C ILE A 57 46.97 -40.90 6.02
N PHE A 58 47.88 -41.52 5.27
CA PHE A 58 47.70 -41.71 3.82
C PHE A 58 46.65 -42.75 3.46
N ILE A 59 46.45 -43.83 4.22
CA ILE A 59 45.39 -44.81 3.88
C ILE A 59 44.00 -44.15 4.03
N PRO A 60 43.67 -43.44 5.12
CA PRO A 60 42.43 -42.66 5.18
C PRO A 60 42.34 -41.56 4.13
N VAL A 61 43.42 -40.83 3.80
CA VAL A 61 43.40 -39.81 2.74
C VAL A 61 43.10 -40.41 1.37
N VAL A 62 43.67 -41.58 1.03
CA VAL A 62 43.37 -42.28 -0.23
C VAL A 62 41.96 -42.87 -0.23
N TRP A 63 41.43 -43.30 0.93
CA TRP A 63 40.04 -43.80 1.04
C TRP A 63 39.01 -42.66 0.97
N VAL A 64 39.33 -41.48 1.50
CA VAL A 64 38.53 -40.24 1.38
C VAL A 64 38.54 -39.72 -0.06
N ALA A 65 39.71 -39.66 -0.71
CA ALA A 65 39.84 -39.26 -2.11
C ALA A 65 39.10 -40.19 -3.09
N ARG A 66 38.72 -41.40 -2.66
CA ARG A 66 37.96 -42.37 -3.48
C ARG A 66 36.44 -42.28 -3.29
N LYS A 67 35.93 -41.30 -2.52
CA LYS A 67 34.50 -41.19 -2.15
C LYS A 67 33.78 -39.92 -2.61
N GLU A 68 34.34 -39.15 -3.55
CA GLU A 68 33.70 -37.91 -4.05
C GLU A 68 32.50 -38.14 -4.99
N THR A 69 32.31 -39.35 -5.53
CA THR A 69 31.26 -39.66 -6.53
C THR A 69 29.83 -39.73 -5.99
N PHE A 70 29.60 -39.53 -4.68
CA PHE A 70 28.27 -39.64 -4.05
C PHE A 70 27.67 -38.32 -3.52
N LEU A 71 28.39 -37.20 -3.67
CA LEU A 71 27.99 -35.92 -3.06
C LEU A 71 26.66 -35.35 -3.58
N ALA A 72 26.27 -35.60 -4.83
CA ALA A 72 25.06 -35.01 -5.42
C ALA A 72 23.76 -35.45 -4.70
N SER A 73 23.61 -36.74 -4.41
CA SER A 73 22.44 -37.28 -3.71
C SER A 73 22.41 -36.87 -2.24
N GLU A 74 23.58 -36.86 -1.59
CA GLU A 74 23.72 -36.41 -0.19
C GLU A 74 23.37 -34.91 -0.04
N VAL A 75 23.77 -34.06 -1.00
CA VAL A 75 23.39 -32.64 -1.04
C VAL A 75 21.88 -32.46 -1.22
N GLU A 76 21.24 -33.21 -2.10
CA GLU A 76 19.78 -33.14 -2.27
C GLU A 76 19.04 -33.60 -1.00
N HIS A 77 19.52 -34.67 -0.36
CA HIS A 77 18.99 -35.13 0.93
C HIS A 77 19.17 -34.08 2.04
N HIS A 78 20.34 -33.43 2.12
CA HIS A 78 20.62 -32.35 3.07
C HIS A 78 19.84 -31.06 2.82
N LEU A 79 19.48 -30.76 1.56
CA LEU A 79 18.59 -29.66 1.17
C LEU A 79 17.13 -29.97 1.54
N LYS A 80 16.60 -31.13 1.11
CA LYS A 80 15.23 -31.59 1.45
C LYS A 80 15.04 -31.73 2.97
N GLY A 81 16.05 -32.23 3.69
CA GLY A 81 16.09 -32.31 5.15
C GLY A 81 16.40 -30.98 5.86
N GLY A 82 16.47 -29.84 5.15
CA GLY A 82 16.62 -28.49 5.73
C GLY A 82 17.95 -28.21 6.45
N SER A 83 18.89 -29.15 6.46
CA SER A 83 20.08 -29.13 7.31
C SER A 83 21.09 -28.02 6.97
N PHE A 84 21.07 -27.54 5.72
CA PHE A 84 21.79 -26.35 5.27
C PHE A 84 21.18 -25.03 5.74
N PHE A 85 19.90 -24.99 6.11
CA PHE A 85 19.22 -23.79 6.61
C PHE A 85 19.19 -23.71 8.14
N ARG A 86 19.61 -24.78 8.84
CA ARG A 86 19.73 -24.80 10.31
C ARG A 86 20.80 -23.79 10.76
N SER A 87 20.39 -22.79 11.56
CA SER A 87 21.15 -21.57 11.94
C SER A 87 21.24 -20.46 10.87
N ALA A 88 20.34 -20.47 9.88
CA ALA A 88 19.93 -19.25 9.17
C ALA A 88 19.29 -18.25 10.16
N PRO A 89 19.33 -16.93 9.88
CA PRO A 89 18.73 -15.91 10.75
C PRO A 89 17.19 -15.89 10.73
N HIS A 90 16.55 -16.46 9.70
CA HIS A 90 15.10 -16.47 9.51
C HIS A 90 14.63 -17.84 8.98
N SER A 91 13.33 -18.13 9.07
CA SER A 91 12.75 -19.42 8.66
C SER A 91 12.60 -19.57 7.14
N PRO A 92 12.91 -20.74 6.55
CA PRO A 92 12.96 -20.89 5.09
C PRO A 92 11.60 -20.90 4.38
N GLY A 93 10.50 -21.25 5.06
CA GLY A 93 9.18 -21.35 4.42
C GLY A 93 8.68 -20.03 3.81
N ARG A 94 8.89 -18.89 4.50
CA ARG A 94 8.49 -17.57 3.99
C ARG A 94 9.30 -17.13 2.76
N ILE A 95 10.50 -17.68 2.58
CA ILE A 95 11.35 -17.45 1.40
C ILE A 95 10.73 -18.12 0.19
N TYR A 96 10.37 -19.39 0.33
CA TYR A 96 9.82 -20.20 -0.74
C TYR A 96 8.49 -19.61 -1.23
N GLU A 97 7.62 -19.18 -0.30
CA GLU A 97 6.40 -18.43 -0.60
C GLU A 97 6.67 -17.15 -1.42
N LEU A 98 7.61 -16.29 -1.00
CA LEU A 98 7.95 -15.04 -1.70
C LEU A 98 8.66 -15.27 -3.05
N CYS A 99 9.40 -16.38 -3.18
CA CYS A 99 9.97 -16.84 -4.45
C CYS A 99 8.93 -17.61 -5.30
N GLY A 100 7.77 -17.94 -4.73
CA GLY A 100 6.66 -18.63 -5.36
C GLY A 100 6.91 -20.11 -5.68
N HIS A 101 7.58 -20.83 -4.79
CA HIS A 101 7.85 -22.27 -4.80
C HIS A 101 7.55 -22.88 -3.41
N SER A 102 7.55 -24.21 -3.27
CA SER A 102 7.40 -24.89 -1.97
C SER A 102 8.73 -25.30 -1.33
N SER A 103 9.76 -25.58 -2.13
CA SER A 103 11.09 -26.01 -1.68
C SER A 103 12.19 -25.62 -2.68
N MET A 104 13.45 -25.95 -2.36
CA MET A 104 14.60 -25.78 -3.26
C MET A 104 14.91 -27.09 -3.97
N HIS A 105 15.03 -27.03 -5.30
CA HIS A 105 15.29 -28.19 -6.17
C HIS A 105 16.66 -28.08 -6.85
N VAL A 106 17.30 -29.23 -7.11
CA VAL A 106 18.54 -29.31 -7.90
C VAL A 106 18.16 -29.35 -9.39
N LEU A 107 18.77 -28.48 -10.20
CA LEU A 107 18.46 -28.34 -11.65
C LEU A 107 19.49 -29.03 -12.57
N GLY A 108 20.58 -29.56 -12.01
CA GLY A 108 21.67 -30.19 -12.75
C GLY A 108 23.01 -30.08 -12.03
N VAL A 109 24.11 -30.12 -12.78
CA VAL A 109 25.48 -30.30 -12.25
C VAL A 109 26.44 -29.29 -12.88
N SER A 110 27.33 -28.72 -12.07
CA SER A 110 28.46 -27.91 -12.53
C SER A 110 29.75 -28.76 -12.61
N ASN A 111 30.58 -28.51 -13.64
CA ASN A 111 31.91 -29.09 -13.83
C ASN A 111 31.99 -30.64 -13.77
N SER A 112 30.95 -31.35 -14.24
CA SER A 112 30.91 -32.83 -14.25
C SER A 112 31.94 -33.45 -15.22
N THR A 113 32.74 -34.40 -14.72
CA THR A 113 33.77 -35.12 -15.49
C THR A 113 33.20 -36.29 -16.31
N ALA A 114 32.31 -35.96 -17.26
CA ALA A 114 31.90 -36.76 -18.43
C ALA A 114 31.36 -38.21 -18.25
N THR A 115 31.33 -38.76 -17.04
CA THR A 115 31.10 -40.20 -16.79
C THR A 115 29.91 -40.50 -15.86
N VAL A 116 29.01 -39.53 -15.69
CA VAL A 116 27.70 -39.71 -15.04
C VAL A 116 26.61 -39.77 -16.11
N THR A 117 25.71 -40.75 -16.04
CA THR A 117 24.49 -40.81 -16.87
C THR A 117 23.50 -39.75 -16.43
N VAL A 118 23.74 -38.51 -16.87
CA VAL A 118 22.92 -37.34 -16.54
C VAL A 118 21.56 -37.44 -17.22
N ASP A 119 20.51 -37.18 -16.43
CA ASP A 119 19.13 -37.11 -16.88
C ASP A 119 19.00 -36.06 -18.00
N PRO A 120 18.39 -36.34 -19.18
CA PRO A 120 18.38 -35.41 -20.32
C PRO A 120 17.55 -34.13 -20.07
N SER A 121 16.99 -33.98 -18.87
CA SER A 121 16.30 -32.78 -18.35
C SER A 121 17.22 -31.81 -17.62
N TRP A 122 18.39 -32.26 -17.15
CA TRP A 122 19.29 -31.47 -16.31
C TRP A 122 20.09 -30.44 -17.13
N VAL A 123 20.50 -29.36 -16.45
CA VAL A 123 21.39 -28.34 -16.99
C VAL A 123 22.83 -28.66 -16.58
N CYS A 124 23.73 -28.79 -17.56
CA CYS A 124 25.16 -28.91 -17.31
C CYS A 124 25.83 -27.55 -17.48
N ALA A 125 26.60 -27.10 -16.49
CA ALA A 125 27.35 -25.85 -16.54
C ALA A 125 28.85 -26.11 -16.41
N ILE A 126 29.65 -25.54 -17.31
CA ILE A 126 31.11 -25.70 -17.35
C ILE A 126 31.75 -24.32 -17.17
N ASN A 127 32.44 -24.13 -16.05
CA ASN A 127 33.15 -22.89 -15.72
C ASN A 127 34.62 -23.03 -16.12
N HIS A 128 35.00 -22.50 -17.29
CA HIS A 128 36.41 -22.44 -17.70
C HIS A 128 37.14 -21.31 -16.94
N PRO A 129 38.30 -21.57 -16.31
CA PRO A 129 39.00 -20.55 -15.49
C PRO A 129 39.56 -19.36 -16.30
N SER A 130 39.60 -19.46 -17.62
CA SER A 130 39.92 -18.36 -18.54
C SER A 130 38.71 -17.50 -18.94
N SER A 131 37.49 -17.98 -18.69
CA SER A 131 36.24 -17.31 -19.09
C SER A 131 35.55 -16.67 -17.89
N ARG A 132 34.91 -15.51 -18.10
CA ARG A 132 34.01 -14.88 -17.12
C ARG A 132 32.55 -15.32 -17.27
N THR A 133 32.26 -16.24 -18.18
CA THR A 133 30.90 -16.73 -18.46
C THR A 133 30.89 -18.26 -18.59
N PRO A 134 29.92 -18.95 -17.95
CA PRO A 134 29.81 -20.40 -18.00
C PRO A 134 29.33 -20.88 -19.38
N THR A 135 29.92 -21.96 -19.88
CA THR A 135 29.37 -22.69 -21.03
C THR A 135 28.26 -23.60 -20.51
N ILE A 136 27.04 -23.46 -21.02
CA ILE A 136 25.86 -24.19 -20.52
C ILE A 136 25.30 -25.07 -21.62
N THR A 137 25.11 -26.35 -21.32
CA THR A 137 24.54 -27.35 -22.24
C THR A 137 23.33 -28.06 -21.61
N CYS A 138 22.34 -28.38 -22.44
CA CYS A 138 21.14 -29.10 -22.02
C CYS A 138 20.55 -29.85 -23.22
N ALA A 139 20.41 -31.18 -23.11
CA ALA A 139 20.05 -32.06 -24.23
C ALA A 139 18.64 -31.83 -24.81
N LYS A 140 17.75 -31.17 -24.06
CA LYS A 140 16.36 -30.83 -24.48
C LYS A 140 16.18 -29.36 -24.89
N ALA A 141 17.25 -28.56 -24.98
CA ALA A 141 17.18 -27.14 -25.30
C ALA A 141 17.26 -26.86 -26.82
N SER A 142 16.43 -25.94 -27.33
CA SER A 142 16.59 -25.40 -28.70
C SER A 142 17.37 -24.09 -28.74
N SER A 143 17.35 -23.34 -27.64
CA SER A 143 18.16 -22.14 -27.41
C SER A 143 18.25 -21.85 -25.92
N ILE A 144 19.33 -21.20 -25.49
CA ILE A 144 19.57 -20.89 -24.08
C ILE A 144 19.76 -19.38 -23.94
N GLN A 145 19.11 -18.76 -22.95
CA GLN A 145 19.36 -17.37 -22.60
C GLN A 145 19.95 -17.29 -21.19
N LEU A 146 21.16 -16.77 -21.10
CA LEU A 146 21.91 -16.63 -19.87
C LEU A 146 21.73 -15.19 -19.37
N ILE A 147 21.04 -15.03 -18.24
CA ILE A 147 20.87 -13.73 -17.58
C ILE A 147 21.90 -13.61 -16.45
N LEU A 148 22.87 -12.72 -16.68
CA LEU A 148 23.93 -12.34 -15.75
C LEU A 148 23.48 -11.12 -14.92
N TYR A 149 23.87 -11.04 -13.64
CA TYR A 149 23.54 -9.92 -12.76
C TYR A 149 24.61 -9.69 -11.70
N ASP A 150 24.72 -8.46 -11.20
CA ASP A 150 25.52 -8.16 -10.01
C ASP A 150 24.77 -8.62 -8.74
N ARG A 151 25.39 -9.47 -7.91
CA ARG A 151 24.84 -9.90 -6.61
C ARG A 151 24.55 -8.68 -5.70
N PRO A 152 23.29 -8.43 -5.29
CA PRO A 152 22.97 -7.32 -4.39
C PRO A 152 23.42 -7.61 -2.95
N GLN A 153 24.00 -6.62 -2.27
CA GLN A 153 24.47 -6.76 -0.88
C GLN A 153 23.48 -6.13 0.12
N PRO A 154 22.66 -6.91 0.87
CA PRO A 154 21.72 -6.37 1.84
C PRO A 154 22.41 -5.67 3.02
N LYS A 155 23.62 -6.11 3.42
CA LYS A 155 24.49 -5.39 4.37
C LYS A 155 24.86 -3.96 3.93
N ARG A 156 24.71 -3.63 2.63
CA ARG A 156 24.89 -2.28 2.08
C ARG A 156 23.58 -1.61 1.65
N MET A 157 22.42 -2.19 1.98
CA MET A 157 21.09 -1.72 1.54
C MET A 157 20.94 -1.68 0.00
N GLN A 158 21.61 -2.58 -0.71
CA GLN A 158 21.50 -2.74 -2.16
C GLN A 158 20.45 -3.79 -2.49
N TYR A 159 19.54 -3.48 -3.43
CA TYR A 159 18.50 -4.38 -3.89
C TYR A 159 18.02 -4.01 -5.31
N ILE A 160 17.35 -4.94 -5.98
CA ILE A 160 16.74 -4.75 -7.30
C ILE A 160 15.22 -4.66 -7.14
N SER A 161 14.59 -3.74 -7.88
CA SER A 161 13.15 -3.52 -7.91
C SER A 161 12.66 -3.23 -9.34
N LEU A 162 11.43 -3.66 -9.65
CA LEU A 162 10.73 -3.27 -10.88
C LEU A 162 10.19 -1.84 -10.81
N GLU A 163 9.62 -1.50 -9.65
CA GLU A 163 9.00 -0.20 -9.39
C GLU A 163 10.04 0.73 -8.74
N PRO A 164 10.05 2.04 -9.08
CA PRO A 164 10.93 2.99 -8.42
C PRO A 164 10.58 3.13 -6.94
N ILE A 165 11.59 3.29 -6.09
CA ILE A 165 11.37 3.46 -4.65
C ILE A 165 10.52 4.71 -4.35
N ALA A 166 9.35 4.50 -3.74
CA ALA A 166 8.44 5.56 -3.35
C ALA A 166 8.97 6.30 -2.10
N LEU A 167 9.77 7.35 -2.32
CA LEU A 167 10.31 8.19 -1.24
C LEU A 167 9.17 8.85 -0.44
N ALA A 168 8.22 9.47 -1.14
CA ALA A 168 6.94 9.89 -0.57
C ALA A 168 6.05 8.69 -0.24
N LEU A 169 5.11 8.84 0.70
CA LEU A 169 3.89 8.03 0.68
C LEU A 169 3.09 8.47 -0.56
N GLY A 170 2.63 7.53 -1.36
CA GLY A 170 1.96 7.83 -2.63
C GLY A 170 0.47 8.09 -2.47
N ASP A 171 -0.06 9.01 -3.28
CA ASP A 171 -1.42 9.57 -3.30
C ASP A 171 -2.56 8.54 -3.52
N LYS A 172 -2.69 7.53 -2.67
CA LYS A 172 -3.77 6.53 -2.72
C LYS A 172 -5.15 7.11 -2.34
N SER A 173 -5.19 8.26 -1.70
CA SER A 173 -6.39 9.02 -1.32
C SER A 173 -6.97 9.89 -2.43
N SER A 174 -6.29 10.02 -3.58
CA SER A 174 -6.60 10.96 -4.68
C SER A 174 -7.91 10.72 -5.46
N MET A 175 -8.84 9.95 -4.89
CA MET A 175 -10.21 9.75 -5.38
C MET A 175 -11.30 9.89 -4.30
N VAL A 176 -10.98 10.29 -3.06
CA VAL A 176 -11.92 10.23 -1.92
C VAL A 176 -12.28 11.60 -1.32
N ASP A 177 -11.31 12.49 -1.06
CA ASP A 177 -11.53 13.68 -0.21
C ASP A 177 -11.83 15.01 -0.94
N ASP A 178 -11.91 15.04 -2.27
CA ASP A 178 -12.11 16.27 -3.09
C ASP A 178 -13.55 16.86 -2.99
N ALA A 179 -14.30 16.51 -1.94
CA ALA A 179 -15.75 16.68 -1.78
C ALA A 179 -16.21 17.62 -0.64
N LYS A 180 -15.29 18.19 0.16
CA LYS A 180 -15.63 19.15 1.24
C LYS A 180 -14.65 20.32 1.33
N VAL A 181 -14.91 21.35 0.54
CA VAL A 181 -14.32 22.71 0.63
C VAL A 181 -15.46 23.73 0.72
N ASP A 182 -15.19 24.93 1.24
CA ASP A 182 -16.17 25.90 1.73
C ASP A 182 -17.29 26.31 0.77
N ALA A 183 -18.45 26.67 1.35
CA ALA A 183 -19.66 27.10 0.65
C ALA A 183 -19.59 28.53 0.05
N THR A 184 -18.41 28.97 -0.38
CA THR A 184 -18.16 30.26 -1.05
C THR A 184 -17.13 30.09 -2.19
N GLU A 185 -17.37 29.14 -3.08
CA GLU A 185 -16.60 28.97 -4.32
C GLU A 185 -17.37 29.53 -5.54
N ASP A 186 -16.68 30.33 -6.35
CA ASP A 186 -17.29 31.04 -7.49
C ASP A 186 -17.75 30.10 -8.62
N LEU A 187 -18.64 30.59 -9.48
CA LEU A 187 -19.13 29.92 -10.69
C LEU A 187 -17.99 29.40 -11.61
N VAL A 188 -16.81 30.04 -11.57
CA VAL A 188 -15.62 29.65 -12.32
C VAL A 188 -14.96 28.37 -11.75
N GLU A 189 -15.11 28.09 -10.46
CA GLU A 189 -14.59 26.87 -9.81
C GLU A 189 -15.37 25.63 -10.30
N GLN A 190 -16.70 25.76 -10.44
CA GLN A 190 -17.55 24.76 -11.11
C GLN A 190 -17.17 24.58 -12.59
N GLN A 191 -16.79 25.66 -13.27
CA GLN A 191 -16.33 25.61 -14.66
C GLN A 191 -14.96 24.91 -14.80
N GLU A 192 -14.02 25.13 -13.88
CA GLU A 192 -12.77 24.34 -13.81
C GLU A 192 -13.01 22.87 -13.43
N ARG A 193 -13.93 22.57 -12.50
CA ARG A 193 -14.29 21.18 -12.15
C ARG A 193 -14.89 20.45 -13.35
N SER A 194 -15.90 21.03 -14.02
CA SER A 194 -16.50 20.41 -15.21
C SER A 194 -15.50 20.25 -16.38
N ALA A 195 -14.55 21.18 -16.55
CA ALA A 195 -13.45 21.03 -17.52
C ALA A 195 -12.45 19.93 -17.13
N LYS A 196 -12.11 19.77 -15.85
CA LYS A 196 -11.31 18.64 -15.33
C LYS A 196 -12.04 17.31 -15.58
N GLU A 197 -13.31 17.21 -15.24
CA GLU A 197 -14.14 16.02 -15.46
C GLU A 197 -14.23 15.68 -16.96
N ALA A 198 -14.47 16.66 -17.82
CA ALA A 198 -14.50 16.46 -19.26
C ALA A 198 -13.16 15.91 -19.77
N ARG A 199 -12.03 16.44 -19.27
CA ARG A 199 -10.68 15.95 -19.60
C ARG A 199 -10.42 14.54 -19.03
N GLN A 200 -10.89 14.23 -17.83
CA GLN A 200 -10.82 12.89 -17.23
C GLN A 200 -11.62 11.87 -18.06
N ARG A 201 -12.89 12.17 -18.37
CA ARG A 201 -13.76 11.38 -19.25
C ARG A 201 -13.14 11.17 -20.64
N LEU A 202 -12.43 12.17 -21.17
CA LEU A 202 -11.71 12.08 -22.45
C LEU A 202 -10.46 11.19 -22.33
N VAL A 203 -9.71 11.28 -21.21
CA VAL A 203 -8.61 10.35 -20.90
C VAL A 203 -9.12 8.92 -20.68
N GLU A 204 -10.30 8.72 -20.10
CA GLU A 204 -10.91 7.40 -19.95
C GLU A 204 -11.39 6.82 -21.27
N LYS A 205 -12.01 7.63 -22.14
CA LYS A 205 -12.29 7.23 -23.53
C LYS A 205 -11.00 6.89 -24.28
N LEU A 206 -9.92 7.66 -24.10
CA LEU A 206 -8.61 7.33 -24.67
C LEU A 206 -8.04 6.03 -24.09
N LYS A 207 -8.22 5.72 -22.80
CA LYS A 207 -7.87 4.41 -22.21
C LYS A 207 -8.71 3.26 -22.78
N GLN A 208 -9.98 3.51 -23.14
CA GLN A 208 -10.85 2.53 -23.79
C GLN A 208 -10.47 2.29 -25.26
N HIS A 209 -10.01 3.33 -25.97
CA HIS A 209 -9.54 3.24 -27.35
C HIS A 209 -8.06 2.79 -27.49
N THR A 210 -7.27 2.87 -26.41
CA THR A 210 -5.87 2.42 -26.39
C THR A 210 -5.77 1.01 -25.83
N ILE A 211 -5.28 0.05 -26.62
CA ILE A 211 -5.04 -1.35 -26.20
C ILE A 211 -3.84 -1.40 -25.23
N SER A 212 -4.04 -0.91 -24.01
CA SER A 212 -3.02 -0.67 -22.98
C SER A 212 -3.01 -1.75 -21.89
N ASN A 213 -4.16 -2.36 -21.59
CA ASN A 213 -4.26 -3.51 -20.69
C ASN A 213 -3.84 -4.81 -21.39
N ARG A 214 -2.56 -4.90 -21.77
CA ARG A 214 -1.91 -6.17 -22.11
C ARG A 214 -2.01 -7.08 -20.88
N VAL A 215 -2.74 -8.20 -20.99
CA VAL A 215 -2.80 -9.22 -19.93
C VAL A 215 -1.36 -9.65 -19.62
N PRO A 216 -0.87 -9.52 -18.36
CA PRO A 216 0.52 -9.75 -18.04
C PRO A 216 0.89 -11.21 -18.35
N SER A 217 1.90 -11.39 -19.18
CA SER A 217 2.39 -12.69 -19.62
C SER A 217 2.83 -13.55 -18.43
N ALA A 218 2.86 -14.88 -18.61
CA ALA A 218 3.51 -15.77 -17.64
C ALA A 218 4.95 -15.31 -17.30
N ARG A 219 5.66 -14.74 -18.28
CA ARG A 219 6.99 -14.11 -18.07
C ARG A 219 6.93 -12.87 -17.19
N ASP A 220 5.96 -11.99 -17.43
CA ASP A 220 5.79 -10.73 -16.68
C ASP A 220 5.39 -11.04 -15.21
N LYS A 221 4.56 -12.06 -15.00
CA LYS A 221 4.20 -12.59 -13.67
C LYS A 221 5.39 -13.27 -12.98
N ALA A 222 6.20 -14.02 -13.71
CA ALA A 222 7.41 -14.68 -13.18
C ALA A 222 8.51 -13.68 -12.81
N LEU A 223 8.64 -12.56 -13.52
CA LEU A 223 9.69 -11.55 -13.31
C LEU A 223 9.77 -11.04 -11.87
N ARG A 224 8.63 -10.88 -11.18
CA ARG A 224 8.61 -10.48 -9.75
C ARG A 224 9.14 -11.58 -8.82
N LYS A 225 8.84 -12.86 -9.11
CA LYS A 225 9.44 -14.02 -8.40
C LYS A 225 10.95 -14.09 -8.62
N ILE A 226 11.41 -13.91 -9.86
CA ILE A 226 12.84 -13.93 -10.24
C ILE A 226 13.62 -12.84 -9.49
N ILE A 227 13.08 -11.63 -9.38
CA ILE A 227 13.76 -10.54 -8.66
C ILE A 227 13.83 -10.79 -7.15
N ASN A 228 12.83 -11.44 -6.56
CA ASN A 228 12.91 -11.90 -5.16
C ASN A 228 14.03 -12.94 -4.97
N GLN A 229 14.17 -13.89 -5.90
CA GLN A 229 15.26 -14.88 -5.89
C GLN A 229 16.65 -14.21 -6.05
N VAL A 230 16.79 -13.24 -6.95
CA VAL A 230 18.01 -12.45 -7.15
C VAL A 230 18.40 -11.65 -5.90
N ASN A 231 17.42 -11.02 -5.24
CA ASN A 231 17.65 -10.29 -3.98
C ASN A 231 18.08 -11.22 -2.82
N TRP A 232 17.59 -12.46 -2.79
CA TRP A 232 17.99 -13.45 -1.77
C TRP A 232 19.37 -14.09 -2.00
N SER A 233 19.86 -14.13 -3.25
CA SER A 233 21.07 -14.90 -3.66
C SER A 233 22.26 -14.80 -2.69
N TRP A 234 22.57 -13.59 -2.19
CA TRP A 234 23.67 -13.35 -1.27
C TRP A 234 23.45 -13.91 0.15
N GLU A 235 22.22 -13.88 0.67
CA GLU A 235 21.89 -14.43 2.01
C GLU A 235 21.80 -15.96 1.96
N LEU A 236 21.34 -16.51 0.83
CA LEU A 236 21.42 -17.94 0.51
C LEU A 236 22.89 -18.40 0.52
N GLU A 237 23.76 -17.72 -0.23
CA GLU A 237 25.20 -18.01 -0.31
C GLU A 237 25.85 -17.99 1.08
N GLN A 238 25.66 -16.92 1.87
CA GLN A 238 26.19 -16.83 3.24
C GLN A 238 25.70 -17.99 4.13
N THR A 239 24.44 -18.42 3.97
CA THR A 239 23.83 -19.50 4.75
C THR A 239 24.36 -20.88 4.35
N LEU A 240 24.53 -21.12 3.05
CA LEU A 240 25.15 -22.33 2.50
C LEU A 240 26.61 -22.43 2.94
N GLN A 241 27.42 -21.39 2.72
CA GLN A 241 28.83 -21.35 3.13
C GLN A 241 29.01 -21.58 4.64
N LYS A 242 28.21 -20.91 5.49
CA LYS A 242 28.24 -21.07 6.96
C LYS A 242 27.95 -22.52 7.42
N ASN A 243 27.21 -23.28 6.62
CA ASN A 243 26.81 -24.66 6.94
C ASN A 243 27.51 -25.73 6.07
N ALA A 244 28.38 -25.34 5.13
CA ALA A 244 29.05 -26.24 4.19
C ALA A 244 29.90 -27.32 4.90
N TRP A 245 30.52 -26.98 6.03
CA TRP A 245 31.27 -27.93 6.88
C TRP A 245 30.46 -29.14 7.35
N ARG A 246 29.12 -29.10 7.28
CA ARG A 246 28.24 -30.22 7.65
C ARG A 246 28.21 -31.35 6.61
N LEU A 247 28.72 -31.11 5.40
CA LEU A 247 28.96 -32.16 4.39
C LEU A 247 30.16 -33.07 4.73
N GLY A 248 30.96 -32.71 5.74
CA GLY A 248 32.16 -33.47 6.15
C GLY A 248 31.93 -34.37 7.39
N PRO A 249 32.68 -35.48 7.51
CA PRO A 249 32.68 -36.29 8.73
C PRO A 249 33.22 -35.48 9.92
N ARG A 250 32.49 -35.48 11.04
CA ARG A 250 32.83 -34.67 12.23
C ARG A 250 34.19 -35.06 12.85
N PRO A 251 35.19 -34.15 12.90
CA PRO A 251 36.43 -34.41 13.62
C PRO A 251 36.22 -34.27 15.14
N LYS A 252 36.08 -35.39 15.85
CA LYS A 252 36.15 -35.43 17.32
C LYS A 252 37.60 -35.36 17.79
N ARG A 253 38.14 -34.14 17.92
CA ARG A 253 39.42 -33.90 18.61
C ARG A 253 39.16 -33.52 20.07
N SER A 254 39.80 -34.20 21.01
CA SER A 254 39.82 -33.81 22.43
C SER A 254 40.81 -32.67 22.67
N LEU A 255 40.43 -31.73 23.53
CA LEU A 255 41.27 -30.60 23.96
C LEU A 255 42.42 -31.05 24.86
N SER A 256 43.52 -30.30 24.86
CA SER A 256 44.67 -30.53 25.73
C SER A 256 44.53 -29.84 27.09
N VAL A 257 45.23 -30.34 28.11
CA VAL A 257 45.13 -29.85 29.49
C VAL A 257 45.53 -28.37 29.62
N SER A 258 46.48 -27.88 28.81
CA SER A 258 46.86 -26.46 28.77
C SER A 258 45.79 -25.57 28.14
N GLU A 259 45.09 -26.05 27.11
CA GLU A 259 43.89 -25.36 26.58
C GLU A 259 42.78 -25.34 27.65
N GLN A 260 42.60 -26.44 28.37
CA GLN A 260 41.58 -26.60 29.42
C GLN A 260 41.79 -25.65 30.62
N VAL A 261 43.05 -25.37 31.01
CA VAL A 261 43.40 -24.37 32.03
C VAL A 261 43.23 -22.93 31.51
N MET A 262 43.52 -22.69 30.23
CA MET A 262 43.25 -21.40 29.58
C MET A 262 41.74 -21.13 29.45
N GLU A 263 40.94 -22.17 29.19
CA GLU A 263 39.48 -22.13 29.27
C GLU A 263 39.00 -21.87 30.71
N SER A 264 39.58 -22.46 31.75
CA SER A 264 39.17 -22.18 33.14
C SER A 264 39.49 -20.74 33.56
N ALA A 265 40.65 -20.20 33.18
CA ALA A 265 41.01 -18.81 33.48
C ALA A 265 40.14 -17.81 32.70
N SER A 266 39.87 -18.07 31.42
CA SER A 266 39.01 -17.20 30.61
C SER A 266 37.53 -17.31 31.01
N THR A 267 37.03 -18.49 31.41
CA THR A 267 35.67 -18.63 31.97
C THR A 267 35.52 -17.96 33.33
N MET A 268 36.53 -17.98 34.22
CA MET A 268 36.48 -17.19 35.46
C MET A 268 36.43 -15.68 35.18
N ARG A 269 37.26 -15.16 34.26
CA ARG A 269 37.19 -13.75 33.83
C ARG A 269 35.82 -13.41 33.24
N ASN A 270 35.31 -14.27 32.35
CA ASN A 270 34.02 -14.08 31.72
C ASN A 270 32.86 -14.20 32.73
N TYR A 271 33.01 -14.98 33.80
CA TYR A 271 32.05 -15.07 34.91
C TYR A 271 32.00 -13.77 35.73
N VAL A 272 33.16 -13.19 36.10
CA VAL A 272 33.20 -11.90 36.82
C VAL A 272 32.64 -10.77 35.96
N LEU A 273 33.01 -10.71 34.67
CA LEU A 273 32.42 -9.77 33.71
C LEU A 273 30.92 -10.00 33.54
N SER A 274 30.46 -11.26 33.52
CA SER A 274 29.03 -11.59 33.48
C SER A 274 28.29 -11.14 34.74
N GLN A 275 28.86 -11.28 35.94
CA GLN A 275 28.25 -10.79 37.19
C GLN A 275 28.13 -9.25 37.21
N LEU A 276 29.16 -8.53 36.76
CA LEU A 276 29.09 -7.07 36.63
C LEU A 276 28.06 -6.66 35.55
N TRP A 277 28.03 -7.37 34.43
CA TRP A 277 27.07 -7.14 33.35
C TRP A 277 25.63 -7.46 33.76
N THR A 278 25.38 -8.52 34.54
CA THR A 278 24.04 -8.81 35.07
C THR A 278 23.62 -7.81 36.13
N PHE A 279 24.51 -7.34 37.02
CA PHE A 279 24.16 -6.25 37.94
C PHE A 279 23.74 -4.98 37.17
N PHE A 280 24.52 -4.60 36.16
CA PHE A 280 24.18 -3.48 35.27
C PHE A 280 22.82 -3.71 34.56
N ALA A 281 22.65 -4.85 33.90
CA ALA A 281 21.48 -5.16 33.08
C ALA A 281 20.19 -5.49 33.86
N VAL A 282 20.28 -5.91 35.13
CA VAL A 282 19.13 -6.28 35.96
C VAL A 282 18.67 -5.14 36.87
N TYR A 283 19.57 -4.26 37.32
CA TYR A 283 19.23 -3.19 38.28
C TYR A 283 19.37 -1.79 37.69
N LEU A 284 20.59 -1.38 37.32
CA LEU A 284 20.86 0.01 36.92
C LEU A 284 20.17 0.35 35.59
N PHE A 285 20.39 -0.48 34.58
CA PHE A 285 19.89 -0.28 33.23
C PHE A 285 18.35 -0.24 33.13
N PRO A 286 17.57 -1.19 33.68
CA PRO A 286 16.11 -1.12 33.62
C PRO A 286 15.54 0.01 34.47
N THR A 287 16.27 0.55 35.45
CA THR A 287 15.89 1.74 36.23
C THR A 287 16.06 3.00 35.40
N ILE A 288 17.24 3.22 34.78
CA ILE A 288 17.48 4.32 33.83
C ILE A 288 16.48 4.28 32.68
N ARG A 289 16.19 3.08 32.16
CA ARG A 289 15.17 2.86 31.13
C ARG A 289 13.77 3.29 31.61
N LYS A 290 13.35 2.91 32.82
CA LYS A 290 12.03 3.27 33.37
C LYS A 290 11.89 4.79 33.55
N THR A 291 12.91 5.47 34.07
CA THR A 291 12.86 6.94 34.23
C THR A 291 12.86 7.65 32.87
N PHE A 292 13.64 7.18 31.90
CA PHE A 292 13.63 7.70 30.54
C PHE A 292 12.29 7.49 29.81
N ILE A 293 11.63 6.34 30.00
CA ILE A 293 10.28 6.09 29.49
C ILE A 293 9.27 7.06 30.10
N LEU A 294 9.31 7.27 31.43
CA LEU A 294 8.41 8.19 32.12
C LEU A 294 8.59 9.64 31.60
N PHE A 295 9.83 10.06 31.39
CA PHE A 295 10.18 11.36 30.82
C PHE A 295 9.63 11.53 29.38
N LEU A 296 9.87 10.54 28.50
CA LEU A 296 9.32 10.57 27.14
C LEU A 296 7.78 10.55 27.13
N LEU A 297 7.14 9.80 28.03
CA LEU A 297 5.68 9.76 28.15
C LEU A 297 5.12 11.10 28.59
N GLY A 298 5.75 11.76 29.57
CA GLY A 298 5.40 13.12 30.00
C GLY A 298 5.52 14.14 28.85
N HIS A 299 6.65 14.14 28.14
CA HIS A 299 6.82 14.99 26.95
C HIS A 299 5.81 14.68 25.83
N ARG A 300 5.44 13.41 25.63
CA ARG A 300 4.41 13.01 24.66
C ARG A 300 3.02 13.50 25.05
N MET A 301 2.67 13.49 26.34
CA MET A 301 1.42 14.08 26.84
C MET A 301 1.38 15.59 26.65
N VAL A 302 2.47 16.30 26.97
CA VAL A 302 2.58 17.75 26.73
C VAL A 302 2.47 18.07 25.23
N ALA A 303 3.07 17.26 24.35
CA ALA A 303 2.95 17.43 22.92
C ALA A 303 1.51 17.24 22.40
N GLU A 304 0.75 16.25 22.87
CA GLU A 304 -0.68 16.12 22.49
C GLU A 304 -1.51 17.33 22.96
N MET A 305 -1.30 17.80 24.19
CA MET A 305 -2.01 18.98 24.72
C MET A 305 -1.72 20.23 23.87
N LEU A 306 -0.48 20.42 23.43
CA LEU A 306 -0.09 21.52 22.55
C LEU A 306 -0.67 21.37 21.13
N LEU A 307 -0.74 20.15 20.58
CA LEU A 307 -1.40 19.90 19.28
C LEU A 307 -2.90 20.25 19.34
N LEU A 308 -3.60 19.86 20.41
CA LEU A 308 -5.01 20.22 20.63
C LEU A 308 -5.22 21.74 20.70
N ILE A 309 -4.28 22.49 21.28
CA ILE A 309 -4.30 23.96 21.32
C ILE A 309 -4.07 24.56 19.91
N LEU A 310 -3.17 23.99 19.11
CA LEU A 310 -2.87 24.46 17.75
C LEU A 310 -3.99 24.15 16.74
N GLU A 311 -4.73 23.06 16.96
CA GLU A 311 -5.92 22.69 16.17
C GLU A 311 -7.21 23.40 16.62
N PHE A 312 -7.19 24.15 17.73
CA PHE A 312 -8.36 24.84 18.27
C PHE A 312 -9.00 25.78 17.23
N ARG A 313 -10.34 25.73 17.13
CA ARG A 313 -11.14 26.56 16.23
C ARG A 313 -12.21 27.28 17.04
N ILE A 314 -12.24 28.61 16.93
CA ILE A 314 -13.17 29.48 17.67
C ILE A 314 -14.64 29.19 17.29
N LYS A 315 -14.88 28.76 16.03
CA LYS A 315 -16.16 28.27 15.52
C LYS A 315 -15.92 27.17 14.47
N PRO A 316 -16.83 26.21 14.29
CA PRO A 316 -16.79 25.31 13.13
C PRO A 316 -16.84 26.13 11.83
N GLY A 317 -15.97 25.79 10.88
CA GLY A 317 -15.77 26.54 9.63
C GLY A 317 -14.64 27.59 9.65
N TYR A 318 -14.16 28.03 10.82
CA TYR A 318 -13.06 29.00 10.88
C TYR A 318 -11.69 28.31 10.79
N ALA A 319 -10.70 29.06 10.27
CA ALA A 319 -9.30 28.65 10.21
C ALA A 319 -8.75 28.33 11.62
N ALA A 320 -7.93 27.29 11.73
CA ALA A 320 -7.23 26.94 12.97
C ALA A 320 -6.00 27.85 13.18
N LEU A 321 -5.42 27.88 14.38
CA LEU A 321 -4.26 28.74 14.67
C LEU A 321 -3.07 28.45 13.74
N LYS A 322 -2.83 27.17 13.43
CA LYS A 322 -1.85 26.68 12.43
C LYS A 322 -2.10 27.10 10.98
N ASP A 323 -3.32 27.53 10.64
CA ASP A 323 -3.66 27.97 9.29
C ASP A 323 -3.34 29.47 9.09
N ILE A 324 -3.32 30.22 10.19
CA ILE A 324 -3.07 31.66 10.23
C ILE A 324 -1.57 31.94 10.35
N SER A 325 -0.90 31.29 11.32
CA SER A 325 0.48 31.56 11.72
C SER A 325 1.47 30.51 11.18
N ALA A 326 2.60 30.98 10.66
CA ALA A 326 3.74 30.14 10.26
C ALA A 326 4.37 29.43 11.47
N THR A 327 4.47 30.11 12.60
CA THR A 327 5.08 29.57 13.83
C THR A 327 4.21 28.50 14.47
N ALA A 328 2.90 28.71 14.54
CA ALA A 328 1.94 27.69 14.96
C ALA A 328 2.04 26.43 14.09
N GLN A 329 2.14 26.59 12.76
CA GLN A 329 2.36 25.49 11.82
C GLN A 329 3.72 24.78 12.04
N GLN A 330 4.79 25.52 12.31
CA GLN A 330 6.12 24.92 12.49
C GLN A 330 6.25 24.17 13.82
N ILE A 331 5.64 24.68 14.90
CA ILE A 331 5.54 23.99 16.18
C ILE A 331 4.75 22.68 16.01
N GLU A 332 3.62 22.71 15.31
CA GLU A 332 2.81 21.53 15.00
C GLU A 332 3.66 20.45 14.30
N ILE A 333 4.37 20.80 13.23
CA ILE A 333 5.23 19.88 12.46
C ILE A 333 6.32 19.26 13.36
N ARG A 334 7.00 20.06 14.20
CA ARG A 334 8.05 19.56 15.10
C ARG A 334 7.49 18.63 16.19
N LEU A 335 6.32 18.94 16.75
CA LEU A 335 5.63 18.08 17.72
C LEU A 335 5.19 16.76 17.07
N GLN A 336 4.61 16.79 15.87
CA GLN A 336 4.22 15.59 15.13
C GLN A 336 5.41 14.69 14.80
N GLN A 337 6.54 15.27 14.35
CA GLN A 337 7.79 14.54 14.10
C GLN A 337 8.29 13.84 15.37
N PHE A 338 8.41 14.57 16.48
CA PHE A 338 8.81 14.00 17.78
C PHE A 338 7.89 12.86 18.23
N CYS A 339 6.58 13.02 18.04
CA CYS A 339 5.59 12.01 18.42
C CYS A 339 5.58 10.77 17.50
N TYR A 340 5.97 10.92 16.24
CA TYR A 340 5.98 9.85 15.24
C TYR A 340 7.28 9.02 15.26
N TRP A 341 8.42 9.62 15.61
CA TRP A 341 9.71 8.91 15.64
C TRP A 341 9.73 7.62 16.48
N PRO A 342 9.21 7.56 17.72
CA PRO A 342 9.17 6.30 18.49
C PRO A 342 8.35 5.21 17.80
N MET A 343 7.26 5.59 17.14
CA MET A 343 6.39 4.68 16.38
C MET A 343 7.06 4.18 15.09
N GLN A 344 7.73 5.08 14.34
CA GLN A 344 8.54 4.69 13.18
C GLN A 344 9.67 3.76 13.58
N TYR A 345 10.43 4.09 14.63
CA TYR A 345 11.58 3.32 15.07
C TYR A 345 11.20 1.96 15.66
N SER A 346 10.08 1.89 16.40
CA SER A 346 9.49 0.60 16.84
C SER A 346 9.09 -0.27 15.64
N LYS A 347 8.35 0.29 14.66
CA LYS A 347 8.02 -0.41 13.41
C LYS A 347 9.28 -0.85 12.66
N LEU A 348 10.32 -0.02 12.62
CA LEU A 348 11.59 -0.34 11.96
C LEU A 348 12.35 -1.45 12.70
N ARG A 349 12.39 -1.47 14.04
CA ARG A 349 13.05 -2.52 14.83
C ARG A 349 12.31 -3.85 14.76
N GLN A 350 10.97 -3.83 14.88
CA GLN A 350 10.11 -5.01 14.64
C GLN A 350 10.30 -5.58 13.23
N ARG A 351 10.54 -4.71 12.23
CA ARG A 351 10.84 -5.13 10.86
C ARG A 351 12.31 -5.51 10.62
N LYS A 352 13.28 -5.00 11.39
CA LYS A 352 14.71 -5.40 11.36
C LYS A 352 14.93 -6.80 11.97
N ALA A 353 14.06 -7.22 12.88
CA ALA A 353 14.01 -8.61 13.36
C ALA A 353 13.55 -9.59 12.25
N ASN A 354 12.84 -9.10 11.24
CA ASN A 354 12.53 -9.83 10.03
C ASN A 354 13.57 -9.54 8.93
N TRP A 355 13.99 -10.60 8.25
CA TRP A 355 14.56 -10.64 6.90
C TRP A 355 15.11 -9.33 6.27
N ALA A 356 16.44 -9.26 6.10
CA ALA A 356 17.11 -8.06 5.62
C ALA A 356 16.98 -7.78 4.10
N SER A 357 16.95 -8.78 3.21
CA SER A 357 16.80 -8.56 1.76
C SER A 357 15.36 -8.27 1.27
N ILE A 358 14.41 -7.99 2.18
CA ILE A 358 13.02 -7.65 1.81
C ILE A 358 12.95 -6.17 1.44
N THR A 359 12.56 -5.93 0.19
CA THR A 359 12.57 -4.61 -0.44
C THR A 359 11.51 -3.65 0.09
N THR A 360 10.49 -4.16 0.80
CA THR A 360 9.35 -3.36 1.32
C THR A 360 9.65 -2.58 2.60
N SER A 361 10.69 -2.96 3.35
CA SER A 361 11.13 -2.23 4.56
C SER A 361 12.01 -1.02 4.25
N HIS A 362 12.68 -1.04 3.09
CA HIS A 362 13.68 -0.07 2.67
C HIS A 362 13.16 1.39 2.56
N PRO A 363 11.94 1.66 2.03
CA PRO A 363 11.41 3.02 1.98
C PRO A 363 11.21 3.65 3.36
N ASP A 364 10.72 2.88 4.34
CA ASP A 364 10.44 3.39 5.68
C ASP A 364 11.71 3.63 6.51
N TYR A 365 12.76 2.82 6.29
CA TYR A 365 14.11 3.16 6.78
C TYR A 365 14.56 4.51 6.21
N ILE A 366 14.47 4.70 4.88
CA ILE A 366 14.93 5.93 4.22
C ILE A 366 14.13 7.15 4.69
N ARG A 367 12.82 7.03 4.88
CA ARG A 367 11.96 8.10 5.43
C ARG A 367 12.33 8.47 6.87
N PHE A 368 12.52 7.49 7.75
CA PHE A 368 12.91 7.73 9.14
C PHE A 368 14.25 8.45 9.24
N TYR A 369 15.29 7.95 8.56
CA TYR A 369 16.60 8.60 8.57
C TYR A 369 16.60 9.94 7.81
N ASN A 370 15.78 10.15 6.78
CA ASN A 370 15.63 11.47 6.16
C ASN A 370 15.00 12.49 7.12
N SER A 371 13.97 12.10 7.88
CA SER A 371 13.37 12.98 8.90
C SER A 371 14.35 13.32 10.02
N LEU A 372 15.05 12.32 10.57
CA LEU A 372 16.04 12.54 11.63
C LEU A 372 17.21 13.42 11.14
N TRP A 373 17.73 13.16 9.93
CA TRP A 373 18.82 13.94 9.34
C TRP A 373 18.40 15.37 9.00
N LEU A 374 17.17 15.59 8.53
CA LEU A 374 16.63 16.94 8.31
C LEU A 374 16.59 17.75 9.60
N VAL A 375 16.00 17.21 10.68
CA VAL A 375 15.90 17.94 11.96
C VAL A 375 17.29 18.16 12.57
N ALA A 376 18.22 17.19 12.45
CA ALA A 376 19.60 17.39 12.88
C ALA A 376 20.30 18.55 12.14
N ASN A 377 20.16 18.63 10.81
CA ASN A 377 20.74 19.73 10.04
C ASN A 377 20.04 21.07 10.31
N ASP A 378 18.71 21.09 10.44
CA ASP A 378 17.96 22.31 10.80
C ASP A 378 18.37 22.84 12.18
N VAL A 379 18.62 21.96 13.17
CA VAL A 379 19.16 22.33 14.50
C VAL A 379 20.61 22.83 14.40
N ILE A 380 21.49 22.18 13.63
CA ILE A 380 22.88 22.63 13.47
C ILE A 380 22.95 24.01 12.80
N ILE A 381 22.20 24.20 11.70
CA ILE A 381 22.09 25.49 11.00
C ILE A 381 21.39 26.53 11.90
N GLY A 382 20.40 26.10 12.68
CA GLY A 382 19.67 26.94 13.63
C GLY A 382 20.56 27.47 14.75
N ILE A 383 21.43 26.64 15.32
CA ILE A 383 22.40 27.07 16.34
C ILE A 383 23.35 28.12 15.76
N ALA A 384 23.90 27.88 14.56
CA ALA A 384 24.82 28.81 13.91
C ALA A 384 24.16 30.15 13.51
N LEU A 385 22.94 30.10 12.97
CA LEU A 385 22.14 31.28 12.66
C LEU A 385 21.75 32.05 13.93
N GLY A 386 21.32 31.32 14.97
CA GLY A 386 20.88 31.87 16.24
C GLY A 386 22.00 32.57 16.99
N SER A 387 23.19 31.98 17.07
CA SER A 387 24.35 32.64 17.69
C SER A 387 24.71 33.93 16.97
N TYR A 388 24.72 33.93 15.63
CA TYR A 388 24.99 35.12 14.84
C TYR A 388 23.95 36.23 15.05
N VAL A 389 22.66 35.88 15.05
CA VAL A 389 21.54 36.83 15.28
C VAL A 389 21.52 37.36 16.72
N ILE A 390 21.89 36.55 17.72
CA ILE A 390 22.00 36.97 19.12
C ILE A 390 23.18 37.94 19.32
N GLU A 391 24.35 37.64 18.74
CA GLU A 391 25.56 38.46 18.84
C GLU A 391 25.39 39.83 18.17
N HIS A 392 24.63 39.89 17.07
CA HIS A 392 24.42 41.10 16.27
C HIS A 392 23.00 41.68 16.43
N ALA A 393 22.29 41.35 17.52
CA ALA A 393 20.85 41.64 17.68
C ALA A 393 20.51 43.13 17.50
N ASP A 394 21.30 44.03 18.08
CA ASP A 394 21.10 45.48 17.96
C ASP A 394 21.30 45.99 16.51
N TRP A 395 22.29 45.46 15.79
CA TRP A 395 22.55 45.82 14.39
C TRP A 395 21.46 45.29 13.46
N VAL A 396 21.06 44.02 13.64
CA VAL A 396 19.95 43.42 12.89
C VAL A 396 18.66 44.17 13.16
N ALA A 397 18.40 44.59 14.41
CA ALA A 397 17.23 45.37 14.75
C ALA A 397 17.24 46.78 14.15
N ALA A 398 18.37 47.48 14.18
CA ALA A 398 18.52 48.78 13.52
C ALA A 398 18.24 48.67 12.01
N GLN A 399 18.82 47.67 11.34
CA GLN A 399 18.57 47.44 9.91
C GLN A 399 17.12 47.06 9.60
N ILE A 400 16.43 46.32 10.47
CA ILE A 400 14.98 46.07 10.33
C ILE A 400 14.18 47.36 10.51
N GLY A 401 14.54 48.22 11.47
CA GLY A 401 13.92 49.52 11.70
C GLY A 401 14.09 50.48 10.52
N ASP A 402 15.31 50.62 10.01
CA ASP A 402 15.63 51.44 8.83
C ASP A 402 14.87 50.94 7.59
N LEU A 403 14.86 49.62 7.34
CA LEU A 403 14.13 48.99 6.24
C LEU A 403 12.61 49.23 6.36
N LEU A 404 12.06 49.09 7.58
CA LEU A 404 10.65 49.29 7.85
C LEU A 404 10.22 50.74 7.62
N ARG A 405 11.00 51.73 8.09
CA ARG A 405 10.72 53.15 7.89
C ARG A 405 10.82 53.52 6.40
N THR A 406 11.91 53.11 5.74
CA THR A 406 12.16 53.38 4.31
C THR A 406 11.04 52.81 3.42
N TYR A 407 10.72 51.52 3.55
CA TYR A 407 9.81 50.84 2.62
C TYR A 407 8.34 50.86 3.01
N THR A 408 7.98 51.08 4.28
CA THR A 408 6.57 51.04 4.74
C THR A 408 6.01 52.36 5.26
N VAL A 409 6.85 53.40 5.36
CA VAL A 409 6.44 54.78 5.67
C VAL A 409 6.88 55.70 4.51
N GLU A 410 8.17 55.95 4.35
CA GLU A 410 8.70 56.96 3.41
C GLU A 410 8.33 56.66 1.95
N ALA A 411 8.52 55.42 1.50
CA ALA A 411 8.16 55.01 0.13
C ALA A 411 6.64 55.09 -0.14
N LEU A 412 5.79 54.89 0.88
CA LEU A 412 4.34 55.04 0.72
C LEU A 412 3.93 56.51 0.69
N GLN A 413 4.45 57.33 1.63
CA GLN A 413 4.23 58.78 1.64
C GLN A 413 4.64 59.40 0.29
N SER A 414 5.85 59.10 -0.19
CA SER A 414 6.36 59.58 -1.48
C SER A 414 5.52 59.11 -2.68
N SER A 415 4.99 57.88 -2.65
CA SER A 415 4.13 57.36 -3.72
C SER A 415 2.75 58.01 -3.71
N ILE A 416 2.24 58.39 -2.53
CA ILE A 416 0.95 59.08 -2.37
C ILE A 416 1.09 60.56 -2.76
N SER A 417 2.16 61.27 -2.37
CA SER A 417 2.37 62.65 -2.78
C SER A 417 2.53 62.78 -4.29
N TRP A 418 3.31 61.90 -4.93
CA TRP A 418 3.45 61.84 -6.40
C TRP A 418 2.11 61.57 -7.12
N LEU A 419 1.18 60.89 -6.45
CA LEU A 419 -0.15 60.55 -6.94
C LEU A 419 -1.18 61.68 -6.72
N MET A 420 -0.93 62.64 -5.82
CA MET A 420 -1.76 63.84 -5.67
C MET A 420 -1.50 64.89 -6.77
N ASP A 421 -0.29 64.92 -7.34
CA ASP A 421 0.11 65.85 -8.41
C ASP A 421 -0.33 65.38 -9.81
N TYR A 422 0.60 64.83 -10.60
CA TYR A 422 0.44 64.46 -12.02
C TYR A 422 1.19 63.17 -12.34
N PRO A 423 0.79 62.02 -11.75
CA PRO A 423 1.48 60.74 -11.92
C PRO A 423 1.53 60.34 -13.40
N ALA A 424 2.74 60.09 -13.91
CA ALA A 424 3.01 59.75 -15.31
C ALA A 424 2.37 60.70 -16.36
N GLY A 425 2.09 61.96 -16.01
CA GLY A 425 1.42 62.93 -16.89
C GLY A 425 -0.10 62.73 -17.03
N LEU A 426 -0.69 61.84 -16.23
CA LEU A 426 -2.12 61.54 -16.25
C LEU A 426 -2.86 62.58 -15.39
N LYS A 427 -3.72 63.41 -16.02
CA LYS A 427 -4.47 64.45 -15.31
C LYS A 427 -5.60 63.84 -14.47
N LEU A 428 -5.36 63.74 -13.17
CA LEU A 428 -6.30 63.24 -12.17
C LEU A 428 -7.27 64.32 -11.68
N ASN A 429 -8.30 63.89 -10.95
CA ASN A 429 -9.21 64.79 -10.21
C ASN A 429 -8.52 65.20 -8.89
N GLY A 430 -8.10 66.46 -8.80
CA GLY A 430 -7.34 66.98 -7.66
C GLY A 430 -8.06 66.85 -6.32
N GLU A 431 -9.33 67.27 -6.25
CA GLU A 431 -10.13 67.22 -5.01
C GLU A 431 -10.20 65.80 -4.43
N LEU A 432 -10.45 64.78 -5.28
CA LEU A 432 -10.50 63.39 -4.83
C LEU A 432 -9.10 62.83 -4.51
N ALA A 433 -8.07 63.24 -5.26
CA ALA A 433 -6.71 62.78 -5.04
C ALA A 433 -6.14 63.31 -3.71
N VAL A 434 -6.38 64.60 -3.39
CA VAL A 434 -6.02 65.20 -2.10
C VAL A 434 -6.81 64.54 -0.96
N PHE A 435 -8.13 64.41 -1.08
CA PHE A 435 -8.95 63.76 -0.03
C PHE A 435 -8.52 62.32 0.28
N LEU A 436 -8.22 61.51 -0.74
CA LEU A 436 -7.69 60.16 -0.55
C LEU A 436 -6.25 60.17 -0.02
N GLY A 437 -5.43 61.10 -0.50
CA GLY A 437 -4.04 61.28 -0.08
C GLY A 437 -3.93 61.60 1.41
N ASP A 438 -4.58 62.68 1.86
CA ASP A 438 -4.61 63.10 3.28
C ASP A 438 -5.11 61.97 4.20
N LEU A 439 -6.17 61.25 3.78
CA LEU A 439 -6.71 60.12 4.54
C LEU A 439 -5.70 58.97 4.70
N PHE A 440 -4.96 58.62 3.64
CA PHE A 440 -3.95 57.55 3.73
C PHE A 440 -2.67 58.01 4.43
N LEU A 441 -2.23 59.26 4.22
CA LEU A 441 -1.07 59.85 4.90
C LEU A 441 -1.30 59.90 6.42
N TRP A 442 -2.46 60.37 6.88
CA TRP A 442 -2.80 60.39 8.32
C TRP A 442 -2.67 59.01 9.00
N VAL A 443 -3.07 57.93 8.32
CA VAL A 443 -2.92 56.57 8.85
C VAL A 443 -1.47 56.06 8.78
N ILE A 444 -0.69 56.49 7.78
CA ILE A 444 0.75 56.18 7.69
C ILE A 444 1.53 56.90 8.80
N ASP A 445 1.21 58.15 9.09
CA ASP A 445 1.87 58.93 10.14
C ASP A 445 1.57 58.34 11.52
N TYR A 446 0.32 57.95 11.79
CA TYR A 446 -0.04 57.16 12.97
C TYR A 446 0.72 55.83 13.05
N TRP A 447 0.95 55.16 11.92
CA TRP A 447 1.77 53.94 11.87
C TRP A 447 3.27 54.21 12.10
N SER A 448 3.81 55.37 11.68
CA SER A 448 5.17 55.79 12.02
C SER A 448 5.32 55.94 13.54
N SER A 449 4.36 56.57 14.22
CA SER A 449 4.35 56.64 15.70
C SER A 449 4.30 55.26 16.37
N CYS A 450 3.61 54.29 15.75
CA CYS A 450 3.63 52.89 16.20
C CYS A 450 5.01 52.23 16.01
N ILE A 451 5.70 52.49 14.89
CA ILE A 451 7.05 52.01 14.61
C ILE A 451 8.07 52.61 15.58
N GLU A 452 8.02 53.92 15.83
CA GLU A 452 8.89 54.60 16.79
C GLU A 452 8.74 54.05 18.21
N THR A 453 7.50 53.72 18.60
CA THR A 453 7.20 53.05 19.88
C THR A 453 7.73 51.61 19.92
N LEU A 454 7.74 50.89 18.79
CA LEU A 454 8.25 49.53 18.68
C LEU A 454 9.79 49.45 18.64
N ASN A 455 10.45 50.48 18.09
CA ASN A 455 11.89 50.51 17.85
C ASN A 455 12.75 50.10 19.08
N PRO A 456 12.56 50.63 20.31
CA PRO A 456 13.35 50.21 21.48
C PRO A 456 13.05 48.77 21.95
N ALA A 457 11.95 48.16 21.53
CA ALA A 457 11.65 46.75 21.80
C ALA A 457 12.20 45.80 20.71
N LEU A 458 12.56 46.34 19.53
CA LEU A 458 12.96 45.57 18.35
C LEU A 458 14.23 44.71 18.58
N PRO A 459 15.29 45.18 19.26
CA PRO A 459 16.43 44.33 19.63
C PRO A 459 16.06 43.14 20.52
N ASN A 460 15.16 43.33 21.48
CA ASN A 460 14.68 42.26 22.36
C ASN A 460 13.86 41.21 21.58
N ILE A 461 13.07 41.65 20.59
CA ILE A 461 12.32 40.75 19.69
C ILE A 461 13.29 39.96 18.80
N VAL A 462 14.30 40.62 18.21
CA VAL A 462 15.33 39.95 17.40
C VAL A 462 16.16 38.95 18.21
N TRP A 463 16.54 39.31 19.44
CA TRP A 463 17.23 38.41 20.37
C TRP A 463 16.37 37.18 20.71
N PHE A 464 15.08 37.37 20.99
CA PHE A 464 14.14 36.25 21.24
C PHE A 464 13.99 35.34 20.01
N ILE A 465 13.87 35.91 18.82
CA ILE A 465 13.85 35.15 17.56
C ILE A 465 15.16 34.35 17.42
N GLY A 466 16.31 34.99 17.65
CA GLY A 466 17.62 34.35 17.69
C GLY A 466 17.68 33.16 18.66
N PHE A 467 17.14 33.31 19.87
CA PHE A 467 17.03 32.23 20.86
C PHE A 467 16.15 31.05 20.38
N THR A 468 15.05 31.29 19.66
CA THR A 468 14.24 30.17 19.14
C THR A 468 14.96 29.28 18.13
N SER A 469 16.06 29.77 17.53
CA SER A 469 16.88 29.01 16.57
C SER A 469 17.56 27.77 17.18
N PHE A 470 17.64 27.65 18.51
CA PHE A 470 18.05 26.40 19.18
C PHE A 470 17.10 25.22 18.88
N ALA A 471 15.84 25.48 18.50
CA ALA A 471 14.89 24.47 18.00
C ALA A 471 14.96 24.24 16.47
N GLY A 472 15.93 24.89 15.80
CA GLY A 472 16.25 24.76 14.38
C GLY A 472 15.92 25.99 13.53
N ALA A 473 16.65 26.20 12.43
CA ALA A 473 16.58 27.40 11.57
C ALA A 473 15.19 27.66 10.96
N SER A 474 14.38 26.62 10.83
CA SER A 474 12.96 26.71 10.49
C SER A 474 12.13 27.58 11.45
N MET A 475 12.47 27.60 12.75
CA MET A 475 11.74 28.35 13.79
C MET A 475 11.87 29.89 13.68
N PRO A 476 13.08 30.48 13.64
CA PRO A 476 13.23 31.92 13.41
C PRO A 476 12.72 32.32 12.02
N THR A 477 12.87 31.45 11.00
CA THR A 477 12.31 31.68 9.66
C THR A 477 10.78 31.82 9.69
N ALA A 478 10.10 30.99 10.48
CA ALA A 478 8.66 31.11 10.70
C ALA A 478 8.30 32.38 11.49
N LEU A 479 9.06 32.74 12.54
CA LEU A 479 8.86 33.96 13.32
C LEU A 479 9.03 35.24 12.47
N PHE A 480 10.04 35.31 11.60
CA PHE A 480 10.21 36.44 10.68
C PHE A 480 9.06 36.55 9.67
N SER A 481 8.47 35.43 9.23
CA SER A 481 7.29 35.41 8.33
C SER A 481 6.02 35.93 9.03
N ASP A 482 5.82 35.58 10.29
CA ASP A 482 4.70 36.10 11.11
C ASP A 482 4.95 37.58 11.52
N LEU A 483 6.17 37.95 11.88
CA LEU A 483 6.57 39.34 12.18
C LEU A 483 6.36 40.25 10.96
N LEU A 484 6.81 39.85 9.77
CA LEU A 484 6.53 40.57 8.52
C LEU A 484 5.02 40.77 8.29
N SER A 485 4.23 39.76 8.61
CA SER A 485 2.77 39.81 8.45
C SER A 485 2.13 40.81 9.42
N LEU A 486 2.67 40.97 10.64
CA LEU A 486 2.26 41.97 11.63
C LEU A 486 2.72 43.39 11.26
N LEU A 487 3.98 43.54 10.82
CA LEU A 487 4.59 44.83 10.45
C LEU A 487 4.00 45.46 9.17
N THR A 488 3.18 44.72 8.42
CA THR A 488 2.57 45.18 7.15
C THR A 488 1.04 45.21 7.15
N VAL A 489 0.42 45.18 8.34
CA VAL A 489 -1.04 45.23 8.53
C VAL A 489 -1.66 46.51 7.93
N HIS A 490 -0.99 47.65 8.01
CA HIS A 490 -1.46 48.92 7.41
C HIS A 490 -1.56 48.81 5.89
N ILE A 491 -0.56 48.26 5.21
CA ILE A 491 -0.58 48.04 3.74
C ILE A 491 -1.70 47.07 3.35
N TYR A 492 -1.96 46.03 4.16
CA TYR A 492 -3.10 45.14 3.96
C TYR A 492 -4.45 45.89 4.12
N SER A 493 -4.55 46.79 5.10
CA SER A 493 -5.72 47.64 5.32
C SER A 493 -5.96 48.59 4.13
N PHE A 494 -4.92 49.28 3.65
CA PHE A 494 -5.02 50.18 2.48
C PHE A 494 -5.40 49.44 1.19
N TYR A 495 -4.83 48.24 0.97
CA TYR A 495 -5.26 47.38 -0.13
C TYR A 495 -6.74 46.99 0.01
N LEU A 496 -7.21 46.57 1.18
CA LEU A 496 -8.60 46.18 1.39
C LEU A 496 -9.58 47.36 1.23
N ALA A 497 -9.21 48.54 1.72
CA ALA A 497 -10.01 49.76 1.59
C ALA A 497 -10.10 50.23 0.13
N SER A 498 -8.96 50.41 -0.54
CA SER A 498 -8.92 50.84 -1.95
C SER A 498 -9.56 49.82 -2.89
N ALA A 499 -9.37 48.51 -2.66
CA ALA A 499 -10.04 47.44 -3.41
C ALA A 499 -11.57 47.53 -3.28
N ARG A 500 -12.09 47.74 -2.07
CA ARG A 500 -13.54 47.90 -1.84
C ARG A 500 -14.11 49.14 -2.54
N ILE A 501 -13.43 50.28 -2.44
CA ILE A 501 -13.86 51.53 -3.10
C ILE A 501 -13.87 51.34 -4.62
N TYR A 502 -12.80 50.76 -5.19
CA TYR A 502 -12.71 50.47 -6.62
C TYR A 502 -13.77 49.47 -7.09
N HIS A 503 -13.99 48.38 -6.35
CA HIS A 503 -15.02 47.39 -6.68
C HIS A 503 -16.42 47.99 -6.64
N TRP A 504 -16.76 48.76 -5.59
CA TRP A 504 -18.04 49.47 -5.51
C TRP A 504 -18.24 50.45 -6.67
N GLN A 505 -17.22 51.23 -7.01
CA GLN A 505 -17.29 52.15 -8.16
C GLN A 505 -17.51 51.40 -9.48
N LEU A 506 -16.84 50.27 -9.70
CA LEU A 506 -17.09 49.41 -10.87
C LEU A 506 -18.51 48.83 -10.89
N THR A 507 -19.02 48.31 -9.77
CA THR A 507 -20.38 47.74 -9.70
C THR A 507 -21.46 48.81 -9.93
N ILE A 508 -21.29 50.02 -9.39
CA ILE A 508 -22.21 51.14 -9.64
C ILE A 508 -22.12 51.61 -11.10
N LEU A 509 -20.90 51.71 -11.66
CA LEU A 509 -20.72 52.07 -13.07
C LEU A 509 -21.35 51.03 -14.02
N GLN A 510 -21.25 49.74 -13.68
CA GLN A 510 -21.91 48.66 -14.42
C GLN A 510 -23.43 48.73 -14.31
N SER A 511 -24.00 48.97 -13.12
CA SER A 511 -25.45 49.07 -12.96
C SER A 511 -26.05 50.30 -13.66
N LEU A 512 -25.34 51.44 -13.64
CA LEU A 512 -25.70 52.63 -14.40
C LEU A 512 -25.54 52.44 -15.92
N PHE A 513 -24.54 51.68 -16.37
CA PHE A 513 -24.42 51.29 -17.78
C PHE A 513 -25.55 50.33 -18.23
N HIS A 514 -26.13 49.55 -17.31
CA HIS A 514 -27.34 48.76 -17.59
C HIS A 514 -28.60 49.64 -17.65
N LEU A 515 -28.75 50.61 -16.74
CA LEU A 515 -29.82 51.62 -16.75
C LEU A 515 -29.93 52.33 -18.12
N PHE A 516 -28.80 52.80 -18.68
CA PHE A 516 -28.73 53.38 -20.03
C PHE A 516 -29.27 52.50 -21.16
N ARG A 517 -29.20 51.18 -20.98
CA ARG A 517 -29.54 50.19 -22.01
C ARG A 517 -30.98 49.67 -21.86
N GLY A 518 -31.79 50.30 -21.02
CA GLY A 518 -33.14 49.85 -20.66
C GLY A 518 -33.12 48.51 -19.92
N LYS A 519 -32.10 48.26 -19.10
CA LYS A 519 -31.82 46.95 -18.50
C LYS A 519 -31.57 47.02 -17.00
N LYS A 520 -32.05 45.99 -16.31
CA LYS A 520 -31.97 45.85 -14.85
C LYS A 520 -31.43 44.46 -14.50
N GLN A 521 -30.41 44.39 -13.64
CA GLN A 521 -29.97 43.12 -13.09
C GLN A 521 -30.94 42.67 -12.00
N ASN A 522 -31.54 41.51 -12.18
CA ASN A 522 -32.52 40.92 -11.28
C ASN A 522 -31.81 39.96 -10.32
N VAL A 523 -31.47 40.45 -9.13
CA VAL A 523 -30.70 39.72 -8.10
C VAL A 523 -31.37 38.40 -7.71
N LEU A 524 -32.71 38.36 -7.64
CA LEU A 524 -33.49 37.16 -7.29
C LEU A 524 -33.47 36.08 -8.38
N ARG A 525 -33.03 36.39 -9.60
CA ARG A 525 -33.02 35.47 -10.75
C ARG A 525 -31.66 35.42 -11.48
N ASN A 526 -30.62 36.07 -10.93
CA ASN A 526 -29.27 36.21 -11.49
C ASN A 526 -29.22 36.43 -13.01
N ARG A 527 -30.10 37.30 -13.52
CA ARG A 527 -30.23 37.59 -14.96
C ARG A 527 -30.42 39.08 -15.22
N ILE A 528 -30.23 39.50 -16.47
CA ILE A 528 -30.47 40.87 -16.92
C ILE A 528 -31.83 40.91 -17.61
N ASP A 529 -32.82 41.51 -16.95
CA ASP A 529 -34.15 41.78 -17.50
C ASP A 529 -34.17 43.15 -18.20
N SER A 530 -35.11 43.34 -19.14
CA SER A 530 -35.46 44.68 -19.62
C SER A 530 -36.33 45.41 -18.59
N CYS A 531 -36.13 46.71 -18.45
CA CYS A 531 -36.92 47.56 -17.56
C CYS A 531 -37.13 48.91 -18.24
N ASP A 532 -38.38 49.35 -18.29
CA ASP A 532 -38.71 50.70 -18.71
C ASP A 532 -38.38 51.67 -17.57
N TYR A 533 -37.90 52.87 -17.93
CA TYR A 533 -37.43 53.90 -17.00
C TYR A 533 -37.92 55.27 -17.45
N ASP A 534 -38.33 56.12 -16.51
CA ASP A 534 -38.72 57.50 -16.83
C ASP A 534 -37.51 58.34 -17.27
N LEU A 535 -37.78 59.38 -18.08
CA LEU A 535 -36.75 60.30 -18.57
C LEU A 535 -35.91 60.92 -17.44
N ASP A 536 -36.53 61.27 -16.32
CA ASP A 536 -35.84 61.86 -15.17
C ASP A 536 -34.89 60.86 -14.50
N GLN A 537 -35.30 59.59 -14.38
CA GLN A 537 -34.45 58.52 -13.84
C GLN A 537 -33.23 58.27 -14.74
N LEU A 538 -33.44 58.27 -16.06
CA LEU A 538 -32.37 58.12 -17.05
C LEU A 538 -31.41 59.32 -17.04
N LEU A 539 -31.93 60.54 -16.90
CA LEU A 539 -31.12 61.77 -16.84
C LEU A 539 -30.26 61.84 -15.58
N VAL A 540 -30.83 61.55 -14.40
CA VAL A 540 -30.08 61.46 -13.14
C VAL A 540 -29.01 60.37 -13.21
N GLY A 541 -29.36 59.20 -13.78
CA GLY A 541 -28.40 58.13 -14.05
C GLY A 541 -27.26 58.55 -14.98
N THR A 542 -27.53 59.43 -15.96
CA THR A 542 -26.53 59.92 -16.92
C THR A 542 -25.53 60.88 -16.29
N ILE A 543 -26.01 61.79 -15.44
CA ILE A 543 -25.15 62.71 -14.66
C ILE A 543 -24.29 61.90 -13.68
N LEU A 544 -24.89 60.94 -12.96
CA LEU A 544 -24.17 60.12 -11.98
C LEU A 544 -23.12 59.21 -12.63
N PHE A 545 -23.43 58.57 -13.76
CA PHE A 545 -22.48 57.73 -14.50
C PHE A 545 -21.30 58.54 -15.01
N THR A 546 -21.54 59.70 -15.65
CA THR A 546 -20.47 60.51 -16.23
C THR A 546 -19.54 61.04 -15.13
N LEU A 547 -20.09 61.46 -13.98
CA LEU A 547 -19.30 61.80 -12.80
C LEU A 547 -18.45 60.62 -12.31
N LEU A 548 -19.05 59.45 -12.05
CA LEU A 548 -18.31 58.27 -11.56
C LEU A 548 -17.26 57.76 -12.56
N PHE A 549 -17.51 57.91 -13.86
CA PHE A 549 -16.55 57.56 -14.91
C PHE A 549 -15.32 58.48 -14.89
N PHE A 550 -15.50 59.79 -14.77
CA PHE A 550 -14.38 60.73 -14.68
C PHE A 550 -13.62 60.65 -13.34
N LEU A 551 -14.24 60.15 -12.27
CA LEU A 551 -13.57 59.84 -11.00
C LEU A 551 -12.89 58.45 -10.97
N LEU A 552 -13.06 57.61 -12.00
CA LEU A 552 -12.50 56.25 -12.04
C LEU A 552 -10.97 56.22 -12.14
N PRO A 553 -10.28 57.02 -12.99
CA PRO A 553 -8.81 56.96 -13.13
C PRO A 553 -8.08 57.23 -11.81
N THR A 554 -8.57 58.17 -11.01
CA THR A 554 -8.07 58.47 -9.66
C THR A 554 -8.08 57.25 -8.75
N VAL A 555 -9.25 56.60 -8.60
CA VAL A 555 -9.41 55.44 -7.70
C VAL A 555 -8.59 54.24 -8.21
N VAL A 556 -8.52 54.04 -9.53
CA VAL A 556 -7.70 52.98 -10.16
C VAL A 556 -6.23 53.10 -9.79
N VAL A 557 -5.63 54.29 -9.85
CA VAL A 557 -4.18 54.44 -9.59
C VAL A 557 -3.86 54.31 -8.09
N PHE A 558 -4.70 54.86 -7.20
CA PHE A 558 -4.58 54.62 -5.74
C PHE A 558 -4.68 53.12 -5.40
N TYR A 559 -5.66 52.42 -5.97
CA TYR A 559 -5.80 50.97 -5.82
C TYR A 559 -4.58 50.21 -6.34
N LEU A 560 -4.10 50.54 -7.55
CA LEU A 560 -2.98 49.85 -8.18
C LEU A 560 -1.68 49.99 -7.36
N ASN A 561 -1.43 51.16 -6.78
CA ASN A 561 -0.27 51.39 -5.91
C ASN A 561 -0.27 50.44 -4.70
N PHE A 562 -1.36 50.38 -3.94
CA PHE A 562 -1.47 49.48 -2.78
C PHE A 562 -1.55 48.00 -3.18
N ALA A 563 -2.11 47.67 -4.35
CA ALA A 563 -2.11 46.32 -4.89
C ALA A 563 -0.67 45.84 -5.24
N ILE A 564 0.16 46.69 -5.85
CA ILE A 564 1.57 46.38 -6.12
C ILE A 564 2.34 46.18 -4.81
N ALA A 565 2.23 47.10 -3.85
CA ALA A 565 2.85 46.95 -2.53
C ALA A 565 2.44 45.64 -1.83
N ARG A 566 1.14 45.30 -1.89
CA ARG A 566 0.62 44.05 -1.34
C ARG A 566 1.15 42.81 -2.06
N MET A 567 1.33 42.84 -3.39
CA MET A 567 1.88 41.71 -4.15
C MET A 567 3.36 41.47 -3.87
N VAL A 568 4.15 42.52 -3.59
CA VAL A 568 5.54 42.38 -3.12
C VAL A 568 5.58 41.62 -1.79
N ILE A 569 4.74 42.00 -0.82
CA ILE A 569 4.66 41.34 0.49
C ILE A 569 4.21 39.88 0.36
N ILE A 570 3.19 39.61 -0.46
CA ILE A 570 2.73 38.23 -0.73
C ILE A 570 3.85 37.39 -1.36
N SER A 571 4.63 37.97 -2.28
CA SER A 571 5.77 37.29 -2.92
C SER A 571 6.89 36.98 -1.92
N MET A 572 7.22 37.93 -1.03
CA MET A 572 8.23 37.72 0.01
C MET A 572 7.78 36.67 1.04
N LYS A 573 6.50 36.69 1.44
CA LYS A 573 5.91 35.65 2.31
C LYS A 573 5.91 34.27 1.64
N ALA A 574 5.61 34.18 0.35
CA ALA A 574 5.75 32.93 -0.41
C ALA A 574 7.21 32.45 -0.50
N GLY A 575 8.17 33.37 -0.50
CA GLY A 575 9.59 33.07 -0.32
C GLY A 575 9.87 32.37 1.01
N PHE A 576 9.42 32.95 2.14
CA PHE A 576 9.55 32.32 3.46
C PHE A 576 8.84 30.96 3.55
N ASP A 577 7.61 30.84 3.03
CA ASP A 577 6.85 29.59 3.07
C ASP A 577 7.48 28.49 2.17
N THR A 578 8.17 28.83 1.08
CA THR A 578 8.94 27.87 0.27
C THR A 578 10.28 27.48 0.90
N LEU A 579 10.99 28.41 1.56
CA LEU A 579 12.18 28.14 2.36
C LEU A 579 11.86 27.18 3.52
N LEU A 580 10.75 27.43 4.23
CA LEU A 580 10.27 26.59 5.33
C LEU A 580 9.90 25.17 4.86
N SER A 581 9.28 25.04 3.68
CA SER A 581 9.01 23.72 3.08
C SER A 581 10.29 22.96 2.74
N CYS A 582 11.29 23.66 2.19
CA CYS A 582 12.62 23.11 1.90
C CYS A 582 13.29 22.56 3.18
N LEU A 583 13.44 23.39 4.22
CA LEU A 583 14.07 23.00 5.49
C LEU A 583 13.40 21.79 6.16
N ASN A 584 12.08 21.64 6.01
CA ASN A 584 11.32 20.56 6.67
C ASN A 584 11.25 19.24 5.91
N HIS A 585 11.44 19.23 4.59
CA HIS A 585 11.13 18.06 3.75
C HIS A 585 12.20 17.69 2.71
N PHE A 586 13.33 18.41 2.60
CA PHE A 586 14.30 18.15 1.54
C PHE A 586 14.81 16.69 1.56
N PRO A 587 14.95 16.01 0.42
CA PRO A 587 15.39 14.61 0.37
C PRO A 587 16.92 14.46 0.61
N LEU A 588 17.47 15.10 1.65
CA LEU A 588 18.91 15.15 1.97
C LEU A 588 19.52 13.76 2.08
N PHE A 589 18.85 12.85 2.80
CA PHE A 589 19.36 11.50 3.03
C PHE A 589 19.26 10.64 1.77
N ALA A 590 18.21 10.81 0.95
CA ALA A 590 18.12 10.13 -0.35
C ALA A 590 19.17 10.66 -1.35
N LEU A 591 19.42 11.97 -1.36
CA LEU A 591 20.49 12.58 -2.15
C LEU A 591 21.88 12.09 -1.71
N MET A 592 22.14 12.06 -0.40
CA MET A 592 23.38 11.51 0.18
C MET A 592 23.56 10.02 -0.16
N LEU A 593 22.50 9.20 -0.02
CA LEU A 593 22.53 7.79 -0.41
C LEU A 593 22.84 7.63 -1.90
N ARG A 594 22.25 8.47 -2.77
CA ARG A 594 22.55 8.45 -4.21
C ARG A 594 24.01 8.78 -4.49
N ILE A 595 24.57 9.80 -3.86
CA ILE A 595 25.99 10.17 -4.03
C ILE A 595 26.92 9.08 -3.49
N LYS A 596 26.59 8.45 -2.35
CA LYS A 596 27.42 7.44 -1.68
C LYS A 596 27.38 6.06 -2.35
N ASP A 597 26.22 5.62 -2.82
CA ASP A 597 26.04 4.31 -3.48
C ASP A 597 24.76 4.28 -4.33
N VAL A 598 24.98 4.44 -5.64
CA VAL A 598 23.94 4.49 -6.67
C VAL A 598 23.01 3.27 -6.66
N LYS A 599 23.45 2.10 -6.16
CA LYS A 599 22.66 0.85 -6.12
C LYS A 599 21.66 0.77 -4.95
N ARG A 600 21.63 1.74 -4.03
CA ARG A 600 20.71 1.77 -2.88
C ARG A 600 19.32 2.32 -3.18
N LEU A 601 19.17 3.03 -4.30
CA LEU A 601 17.92 3.68 -4.70
C LEU A 601 17.51 3.20 -6.10
N PRO A 602 17.03 1.94 -6.24
CA PRO A 602 16.55 1.43 -7.52
C PRO A 602 15.33 2.21 -8.01
N GLY A 603 15.42 2.63 -9.28
CA GLY A 603 14.36 3.26 -10.07
C GLY A 603 13.74 2.32 -11.12
N GLY A 604 14.20 1.08 -11.21
CA GLY A 604 13.75 0.07 -12.16
C GLY A 604 14.88 -0.88 -12.61
N ILE A 605 14.67 -1.60 -13.71
CA ILE A 605 15.66 -2.50 -14.31
C ILE A 605 15.91 -2.21 -15.80
N ARG A 606 17.09 -2.56 -16.28
CA ARG A 606 17.47 -2.61 -17.70
C ARG A 606 18.06 -3.98 -18.01
N PHE A 607 17.63 -4.56 -19.13
CA PHE A 607 18.33 -5.67 -19.76
C PHE A 607 19.21 -5.11 -20.88
N GLU A 608 20.50 -5.44 -20.87
CA GLU A 608 21.44 -5.15 -21.95
C GLU A 608 21.84 -6.47 -22.60
N LEU A 609 21.48 -6.67 -23.87
CA LEU A 609 22.00 -7.77 -24.67
C LEU A 609 23.50 -7.51 -24.93
N ARG A 610 24.33 -8.54 -24.78
CA ARG A 610 25.72 -8.50 -25.27
C ARG A 610 25.81 -9.29 -26.57
N ASP A 611 26.36 -8.66 -27.60
CA ASP A 611 26.58 -9.31 -28.88
C ASP A 611 27.60 -10.45 -28.75
N THR A 612 27.26 -11.60 -29.31
CA THR A 612 28.07 -12.83 -29.24
C THR A 612 29.11 -12.95 -30.35
N GLN A 613 29.45 -11.83 -31.01
CA GLN A 613 30.33 -11.81 -32.18
C GLN A 613 31.82 -11.92 -31.79
N ASP A 614 32.24 -11.30 -30.68
CA ASP A 614 33.65 -11.28 -30.24
C ASP A 614 34.21 -12.66 -29.84
N TYR A 615 33.34 -13.66 -29.59
CA TYR A 615 33.73 -15.01 -29.17
C TYR A 615 33.84 -16.01 -30.32
N ARG A 616 33.72 -15.57 -31.58
CA ARG A 616 33.62 -16.46 -32.75
C ARG A 616 34.95 -16.73 -33.48
N VAL A 617 36.07 -16.36 -32.85
CA VAL A 617 37.43 -16.64 -33.31
C VAL A 617 38.03 -17.72 -32.41
N THR A 618 38.72 -18.71 -33.01
CA THR A 618 39.28 -19.92 -32.37
C THR A 618 38.27 -20.83 -31.64
N ASP A 619 37.44 -21.54 -32.40
CA ASP A 619 37.62 -23.00 -32.60
C ASP A 619 36.60 -23.57 -33.62
N THR A 620 37.07 -24.36 -34.59
CA THR A 620 36.27 -24.78 -35.76
C THR A 620 35.70 -26.20 -35.69
N ASN A 621 35.75 -26.87 -34.54
CA ASN A 621 35.52 -28.32 -34.42
C ASN A 621 34.34 -28.78 -33.52
N THR A 622 33.60 -27.88 -32.84
CA THR A 622 32.44 -28.26 -32.00
C THR A 622 31.10 -28.09 -32.72
N ILE A 623 30.64 -29.15 -33.39
CA ILE A 623 29.46 -29.12 -34.28
C ILE A 623 28.10 -29.03 -33.55
N ASN A 624 28.04 -29.30 -32.24
CA ASN A 624 26.78 -29.52 -31.50
C ASN A 624 26.49 -28.51 -30.35
N GLU A 625 26.99 -27.27 -30.42
CA GLU A 625 26.70 -26.25 -29.40
C GLU A 625 25.36 -25.54 -29.64
N THR A 626 24.46 -25.58 -28.65
CA THR A 626 23.16 -24.89 -28.71
C THR A 626 23.34 -23.37 -28.65
N PRO A 627 22.61 -22.57 -29.46
CA PRO A 627 22.80 -21.13 -29.50
C PRO A 627 22.47 -20.47 -28.15
N THR A 628 23.51 -19.93 -27.51
CA THR A 628 23.43 -19.17 -26.27
C THR A 628 23.30 -17.66 -26.55
N SER A 629 22.42 -16.98 -25.81
CA SER A 629 22.28 -15.52 -25.83
C SER A 629 22.58 -14.94 -24.45
N ILE A 630 23.48 -13.95 -24.36
CA ILE A 630 23.95 -13.41 -23.08
C ILE A 630 23.30 -12.06 -22.82
N ILE A 631 22.52 -11.98 -21.74
CA ILE A 631 21.78 -10.79 -21.32
C ILE A 631 22.31 -10.37 -19.95
N TYR A 632 22.58 -9.08 -19.77
CA TYR A 632 23.07 -8.52 -18.51
C TYR A 632 21.99 -7.64 -17.86
N LEU A 633 21.58 -7.99 -16.64
CA LEU A 633 20.57 -7.28 -15.85
C LEU A 633 21.22 -6.20 -14.99
N LYS A 634 20.89 -4.93 -15.24
CA LYS A 634 21.29 -3.78 -14.43
C LYS A 634 20.09 -3.17 -13.69
N SER A 635 20.31 -2.77 -12.45
CA SER A 635 19.43 -1.82 -11.75
C SER A 635 19.56 -0.43 -12.38
N ILE A 636 18.45 0.14 -12.87
CA ILE A 636 18.39 1.58 -13.18
C ILE A 636 18.25 2.32 -11.84
N PRO A 637 19.05 3.36 -11.55
CA PRO A 637 18.97 4.09 -10.29
C PRO A 637 18.07 5.35 -10.40
N LEU A 638 17.22 5.59 -9.41
CA LEU A 638 16.14 6.62 -9.40
C LEU A 638 16.57 8.00 -9.94
N SER A 639 15.84 8.64 -10.85
CA SER A 639 16.29 9.92 -11.44
C SER A 639 16.20 11.08 -10.45
N PHE A 640 17.06 12.11 -10.60
CA PHE A 640 16.97 13.33 -9.79
C PHE A 640 15.61 14.02 -9.94
N SER A 641 15.05 14.05 -11.16
CA SER A 641 13.70 14.56 -11.42
C SER A 641 12.62 13.81 -10.61
N ALA A 642 12.72 12.49 -10.48
CA ALA A 642 11.81 11.71 -9.64
C ALA A 642 11.98 12.01 -8.13
N MET A 643 13.20 12.28 -7.66
CA MET A 643 13.44 12.69 -6.26
C MET A 643 12.87 14.08 -5.94
N PHE A 644 12.90 15.01 -6.89
CA PHE A 644 12.39 16.38 -6.72
C PHE A 644 10.97 16.60 -7.29
N HIS A 645 10.25 15.53 -7.67
CA HIS A 645 8.94 15.62 -8.33
C HIS A 645 7.91 16.41 -7.51
N GLN A 646 7.86 16.20 -6.19
CA GLN A 646 6.96 16.94 -5.29
C GLN A 646 7.29 18.44 -5.22
N TYR A 647 8.55 18.82 -5.32
CA TYR A 647 8.97 20.24 -5.38
C TYR A 647 8.58 20.88 -6.70
N ALA A 648 8.74 20.16 -7.81
CA ALA A 648 8.25 20.60 -9.12
C ALA A 648 6.71 20.75 -9.12
N GLN A 649 5.98 19.83 -8.48
CA GLN A 649 4.53 19.94 -8.28
C GLN A 649 4.14 21.12 -7.38
N MET A 650 4.82 21.34 -6.26
CA MET A 650 4.58 22.47 -5.34
C MET A 650 4.84 23.81 -6.04
N ALA A 651 5.97 23.97 -6.72
CA ALA A 651 6.29 25.14 -7.53
C ALA A 651 5.24 25.35 -8.64
N HIS A 652 4.77 24.28 -9.28
CA HIS A 652 3.70 24.35 -10.27
C HIS A 652 2.36 24.77 -9.67
N ARG A 653 2.00 24.31 -8.45
CA ARG A 653 0.79 24.75 -7.71
C ARG A 653 0.85 26.24 -7.39
N ILE A 654 1.96 26.71 -6.80
CA ILE A 654 2.20 28.13 -6.49
C ILE A 654 2.09 28.98 -7.76
N ARG A 655 2.78 28.57 -8.83
CA ARG A 655 2.75 29.25 -10.12
C ARG A 655 1.35 29.27 -10.73
N LYS A 656 0.60 28.16 -10.70
CA LYS A 656 -0.77 28.10 -11.23
C LYS A 656 -1.72 29.01 -10.44
N HIS A 657 -1.53 29.17 -9.13
CA HIS A 657 -2.39 30.03 -8.31
C HIS A 657 -2.11 31.52 -8.55
N TYR A 658 -0.89 32.01 -8.29
CA TYR A 658 -0.59 33.44 -8.37
C TYR A 658 -0.57 34.00 -9.79
N LEU A 659 -0.21 33.19 -10.80
CA LEU A 659 -0.31 33.54 -12.23
C LEU A 659 -1.58 32.96 -12.87
N SER A 660 -2.65 32.72 -12.09
CA SER A 660 -3.95 32.34 -12.64
C SER A 660 -4.63 33.53 -13.33
N PRO A 661 -5.41 33.28 -14.40
CA PRO A 661 -6.35 34.27 -14.92
C PRO A 661 -7.35 34.76 -13.86
N ARG A 662 -7.68 33.95 -12.83
CA ARG A 662 -8.54 34.34 -11.71
C ARG A 662 -7.91 35.45 -10.87
N VAL A 663 -6.67 35.29 -10.42
CA VAL A 663 -5.97 36.34 -9.63
C VAL A 663 -5.81 37.62 -10.45
N LEU A 664 -5.49 37.51 -11.74
CA LEU A 664 -5.43 38.67 -12.64
C LEU A 664 -6.80 39.34 -12.87
N LEU A 665 -7.88 38.56 -12.99
CA LEU A 665 -9.25 39.10 -13.11
C LEU A 665 -9.76 39.70 -11.79
N CYS A 666 -9.43 39.12 -10.63
CA CYS A 666 -9.74 39.72 -9.34
C CYS A 666 -9.02 41.07 -9.17
N LEU A 667 -7.74 41.15 -9.54
CA LEU A 667 -7.00 42.42 -9.61
C LEU A 667 -7.65 43.43 -10.57
N LEU A 668 -8.09 43.01 -11.75
CA LEU A 668 -8.79 43.89 -12.71
C LEU A 668 -10.22 44.31 -12.30
N THR A 669 -10.80 43.67 -11.28
CA THR A 669 -12.18 43.94 -10.83
C THR A 669 -12.25 44.50 -9.40
N GLY A 670 -11.11 44.74 -8.75
CA GLY A 670 -11.05 45.16 -7.35
C GLY A 670 -11.47 44.08 -6.35
N GLN A 671 -11.64 42.84 -6.79
CA GLN A 671 -11.95 41.72 -5.89
C GLN A 671 -10.72 41.31 -5.09
N PHE A 672 -10.97 40.82 -3.88
CA PHE A 672 -9.93 40.39 -2.95
C PHE A 672 -9.17 39.17 -3.50
N VAL A 673 -7.85 39.28 -3.64
CA VAL A 673 -7.01 38.12 -4.00
C VAL A 673 -6.93 37.17 -2.80
N PRO A 674 -7.46 35.94 -2.89
CA PRO A 674 -7.45 35.01 -1.76
C PRO A 674 -6.01 34.59 -1.43
N PRO A 675 -5.62 34.55 -0.14
CA PRO A 675 -4.33 33.98 0.24
C PRO A 675 -4.32 32.46 -0.04
N ILE A 676 -3.18 31.91 -0.45
CA ILE A 676 -3.05 30.45 -0.55
C ILE A 676 -3.15 29.85 0.85
N ASN A 677 -4.20 29.07 1.10
CA ASN A 677 -4.34 28.27 2.31
C ASN A 677 -3.10 27.39 2.52
N ARG A 678 -2.44 27.53 3.68
CA ARG A 678 -1.21 26.79 4.05
C ARG A 678 -1.34 25.27 3.84
N LYS A 679 -2.55 24.73 4.01
CA LYS A 679 -2.93 23.33 3.74
C LYS A 679 -2.62 22.88 2.31
N ASN A 680 -2.84 23.73 1.31
CA ASN A 680 -2.81 23.35 -0.11
C ASN A 680 -1.36 23.31 -0.68
N LEU A 681 -0.44 23.97 0.03
CA LEU A 681 1.02 23.90 -0.20
C LEU A 681 1.60 22.59 0.34
N ASN A 682 1.16 22.16 1.53
CA ASN A 682 1.78 21.06 2.26
C ASN A 682 1.09 19.71 1.96
N VAL A 683 1.71 18.94 1.07
CA VAL A 683 1.31 17.55 0.69
C VAL A 683 1.30 16.56 1.88
N LEU A 684 1.73 16.99 3.07
CA LEU A 684 1.71 16.20 4.30
C LEU A 684 0.32 16.12 4.96
N ASN A 685 -0.64 16.99 4.62
CA ASN A 685 -1.94 17.03 5.30
C ASN A 685 -2.80 15.78 5.07
N ASP A 686 -2.80 15.21 3.86
CA ASP A 686 -3.51 13.96 3.53
C ASP A 686 -2.88 12.75 4.26
N LEU A 687 -1.61 12.89 4.64
CA LEU A 687 -0.86 11.96 5.49
C LEU A 687 -1.28 12.08 6.97
N LEU A 688 -1.82 13.24 7.36
CA LEU A 688 -2.21 13.57 8.72
C LEU A 688 -3.64 13.11 9.06
N SER A 689 -4.58 13.16 8.12
CA SER A 689 -5.96 12.66 8.32
C SER A 689 -5.99 11.14 8.55
N ASP A 690 -5.27 10.37 7.74
CA ASP A 690 -5.05 8.93 7.91
C ASP A 690 -4.31 8.61 9.24
N LEU A 691 -3.39 9.48 9.66
CA LEU A 691 -2.69 9.31 10.95
C LEU A 691 -3.53 9.72 12.16
N LEU A 692 -4.38 10.74 12.08
CA LEU A 692 -5.27 11.18 13.17
C LEU A 692 -6.41 10.18 13.40
N SER A 693 -7.00 9.63 12.33
CA SER A 693 -7.96 8.53 12.44
C SER A 693 -7.30 7.25 12.96
N GLY A 694 -6.07 6.94 12.51
CA GLY A 694 -5.21 5.88 13.07
C GLY A 694 -4.78 6.12 14.53
N LEU A 695 -4.65 7.38 14.96
CA LEU A 695 -4.35 7.76 16.34
C LEU A 695 -5.59 7.68 17.22
N LEU A 696 -6.74 8.20 16.82
CA LEU A 696 -7.99 8.08 17.59
C LEU A 696 -8.38 6.62 17.81
N SER A 697 -8.35 5.80 16.75
CA SER A 697 -8.59 4.36 16.86
C SER A 697 -7.48 3.64 17.66
N GLY A 698 -6.21 4.00 17.45
CA GLY A 698 -5.06 3.46 18.18
C GLY A 698 -4.96 3.89 19.65
N LEU A 699 -5.59 5.00 20.03
CA LEU A 699 -5.59 5.57 21.38
C LEU A 699 -6.82 5.11 22.18
N LEU A 700 -7.98 4.97 21.53
CA LEU A 700 -9.13 4.24 22.10
C LEU A 700 -8.75 2.77 22.36
N SER A 701 -8.30 2.04 21.34
CA SER A 701 -7.86 0.65 21.53
C SER A 701 -6.62 0.55 22.41
N GLY A 702 -5.70 1.53 22.35
CA GLY A 702 -4.47 1.58 23.13
C GLY A 702 -4.67 1.86 24.62
N LEU A 703 -5.59 2.74 25.01
CA LEU A 703 -5.96 2.89 26.42
C LEU A 703 -6.83 1.74 26.91
N LEU A 704 -7.84 1.30 26.15
CA LEU A 704 -8.72 0.20 26.57
C LEU A 704 -7.96 -1.12 26.73
N SER A 705 -6.98 -1.44 25.87
CA SER A 705 -6.12 -2.63 26.05
C SER A 705 -4.92 -2.37 26.98
N GLY A 706 -4.30 -1.20 26.92
CA GLY A 706 -3.09 -0.88 27.67
C GLY A 706 -3.34 -0.66 29.17
N LEU A 707 -4.47 -0.06 29.55
CA LEU A 707 -4.80 0.23 30.94
C LEU A 707 -5.37 -1.01 31.67
N LEU A 708 -6.07 -1.90 30.94
CA LEU A 708 -6.58 -3.17 31.49
C LEU A 708 -5.60 -4.35 31.38
N GLY A 709 -4.68 -4.37 30.40
CA GLY A 709 -3.75 -5.50 30.18
C GLY A 709 -2.25 -5.16 30.18
N GLY A 710 -1.87 -3.90 29.96
CA GLY A 710 -0.46 -3.52 29.77
C GLY A 710 0.35 -3.35 31.06
N LEU A 711 -0.30 -3.06 32.18
CA LEU A 711 0.35 -2.60 33.41
C LEU A 711 1.04 -3.73 34.23
N LEU A 712 0.78 -5.00 33.90
CA LEU A 712 1.08 -6.15 34.78
C LEU A 712 1.98 -7.26 34.18
N GLY A 713 2.69 -7.02 33.08
CA GLY A 713 3.71 -8.00 32.64
C GLY A 713 4.51 -7.67 31.38
N GLY A 714 3.85 -7.57 30.22
CA GLY A 714 4.54 -7.71 28.92
C GLY A 714 5.48 -6.56 28.52
N LEU A 715 5.08 -5.31 28.72
CA LEU A 715 5.66 -4.18 27.99
C LEU A 715 6.96 -3.63 28.59
N LEU A 716 7.23 -3.90 29.87
CA LEU A 716 8.41 -3.44 30.61
C LEU A 716 9.64 -4.37 30.51
N GLY A 717 9.53 -5.51 29.82
CA GLY A 717 10.59 -6.51 29.68
C GLY A 717 11.69 -6.10 28.69
N GLY A 718 11.46 -6.35 27.39
CA GLY A 718 12.48 -6.18 26.34
C GLY A 718 12.45 -4.83 25.61
N LEU A 719 11.26 -4.31 25.25
CA LEU A 719 11.10 -3.46 24.05
C LEU A 719 11.83 -2.11 24.06
N LEU A 720 12.23 -1.60 25.23
CA LEU A 720 13.04 -0.38 25.38
C LEU A 720 14.44 -0.60 25.96
N GLY A 721 14.85 -1.85 26.21
CA GLY A 721 16.20 -2.20 26.64
C GLY A 721 17.16 -2.07 25.47
N ASP A 722 17.07 -3.03 24.56
CA ASP A 722 17.77 -3.07 23.28
C ASP A 722 17.64 -1.72 22.53
N LEU A 723 16.55 -0.98 22.75
CA LEU A 723 16.30 0.32 22.12
C LEU A 723 17.33 1.41 22.47
N LEU A 724 17.63 1.63 23.76
CA LEU A 724 18.65 2.60 24.19
C LEU A 724 20.03 1.96 24.35
N GLY A 725 20.10 0.69 24.73
CA GLY A 725 21.35 -0.06 24.81
C GLY A 725 22.06 -0.04 23.47
N ASP A 726 21.39 -0.48 22.39
CA ASP A 726 22.00 -0.50 21.06
C ASP A 726 22.17 0.92 20.50
N LEU A 727 21.25 1.87 20.73
CA LEU A 727 21.40 3.21 20.14
C LEU A 727 22.55 4.00 20.76
N LEU A 728 22.76 3.91 22.07
CA LEU A 728 23.94 4.51 22.71
C LEU A 728 25.21 3.72 22.39
N ASN A 729 25.17 2.38 22.36
CA ASN A 729 26.35 1.58 22.03
C ASN A 729 26.77 1.73 20.56
N ASP A 730 25.85 1.68 19.59
CA ASP A 730 26.15 1.90 18.17
C ASP A 730 26.74 3.30 17.97
N LEU A 731 26.08 4.35 18.50
CA LEU A 731 26.49 5.74 18.30
C LEU A 731 27.78 6.11 19.07
N LEU A 732 28.00 5.56 20.28
CA LEU A 732 29.30 5.64 20.95
C LEU A 732 30.35 4.80 20.22
N SER A 733 30.02 3.63 19.67
CA SER A 733 30.99 2.78 18.97
C SER A 733 31.42 3.35 17.63
N ASP A 734 30.57 4.10 16.93
CA ASP A 734 30.96 4.85 15.73
C ASP A 734 31.74 6.13 16.10
N LEU A 735 31.35 6.85 17.15
CA LEU A 735 32.01 8.11 17.55
C LEU A 735 33.36 7.87 18.25
N LEU A 736 33.40 7.00 19.27
CA LEU A 736 34.64 6.54 19.89
C LEU A 736 35.41 5.63 18.93
N GLY A 737 34.76 4.83 18.07
CA GLY A 737 35.47 4.06 17.05
C GLY A 737 36.21 4.95 16.05
N GLY A 738 35.63 6.08 15.65
CA GLY A 738 36.33 7.10 14.86
C GLY A 738 37.51 7.72 15.62
N LEU A 739 37.26 8.26 16.82
CA LEU A 739 38.29 8.89 17.66
C LEU A 739 39.43 7.94 18.07
N GLN A 740 39.08 6.72 18.48
CA GLN A 740 40.01 5.68 18.87
C GLN A 740 40.74 5.11 17.66
N SER A 741 40.07 4.87 16.51
CA SER A 741 40.79 4.42 15.32
C SER A 741 41.81 5.46 14.86
N GLY A 742 41.51 6.76 14.91
CA GLY A 742 42.46 7.82 14.59
C GLY A 742 43.61 7.97 15.59
N LEU A 743 43.33 8.06 16.91
CA LEU A 743 44.41 8.14 17.91
C LEU A 743 45.27 6.85 17.95
N GLN A 744 44.64 5.70 17.75
CA GLN A 744 45.30 4.39 17.85
C GLN A 744 45.96 3.96 16.52
N SER A 745 45.55 4.49 15.37
CA SER A 745 46.35 4.42 14.14
C SER A 745 47.54 5.35 14.24
N ASP A 746 47.34 6.65 14.41
CA ASP A 746 48.39 7.61 14.05
C ASP A 746 49.46 7.71 15.14
N LEU A 747 49.06 7.66 16.42
CA LEU A 747 49.98 7.79 17.55
C LEU A 747 50.57 6.43 17.98
N LEU A 748 49.83 5.33 17.79
CA LEU A 748 50.28 3.99 18.19
C LEU A 748 50.95 3.20 17.05
N SER A 749 50.52 3.36 15.78
CA SER A 749 51.23 2.70 14.67
C SER A 749 52.59 3.33 14.41
N GLY A 750 52.79 4.64 14.57
CA GLY A 750 54.11 5.28 14.49
C GLY A 750 55.07 4.81 15.60
N LEU A 751 54.60 4.79 16.85
CA LEU A 751 55.39 4.28 17.98
C LEU A 751 55.68 2.77 17.90
N GLN A 752 54.86 1.99 17.17
CA GLN A 752 55.16 0.58 16.88
C GLN A 752 55.99 0.38 15.61
N SER A 753 55.79 1.13 14.53
CA SER A 753 56.52 0.97 13.28
C SER A 753 57.99 1.25 13.46
N ASP A 754 58.32 2.33 14.15
CA ASP A 754 59.68 2.83 14.21
C ASP A 754 60.48 1.99 15.22
N LEU A 755 59.86 1.64 16.36
CA LEU A 755 60.48 0.78 17.38
C LEU A 755 60.60 -0.69 16.93
N LEU A 756 59.65 -1.23 16.15
CA LEU A 756 59.73 -2.61 15.64
C LEU A 756 60.56 -2.74 14.36
N SER A 757 60.63 -1.73 13.50
CA SER A 757 61.47 -1.80 12.29
C SER A 757 62.95 -1.86 12.63
N ASP A 758 63.43 -1.01 13.56
CA ASP A 758 64.80 -1.10 14.08
C ASP A 758 65.07 -2.46 14.75
N LEU A 759 64.18 -2.95 15.62
CA LEU A 759 64.36 -4.24 16.31
C LEU A 759 64.28 -5.47 15.38
N LEU A 760 63.43 -5.44 14.34
CA LEU A 760 63.27 -6.56 13.41
C LEU A 760 64.30 -6.57 12.27
N SER A 761 64.91 -5.42 11.95
CA SER A 761 66.05 -5.35 11.01
C SER A 761 67.20 -6.30 11.41
N HIS A 762 67.35 -6.56 12.71
CA HIS A 762 68.51 -7.23 13.28
C HIS A 762 68.34 -8.76 13.51
N ARG A 763 67.16 -9.35 13.22
CA ARG A 763 66.91 -10.81 13.38
C ARG A 763 66.02 -11.45 12.30
N VAL A 764 66.65 -11.72 11.15
CA VAL A 764 66.50 -12.94 10.30
C VAL A 764 65.10 -13.54 10.07
N GLY A 765 64.58 -13.36 8.85
CA GLY A 765 64.06 -14.48 8.05
C GLY A 765 62.64 -15.00 8.27
N ALA A 766 61.61 -14.17 8.08
CA ALA A 766 60.20 -14.57 8.26
C ALA A 766 59.47 -15.15 7.01
N ASN A 767 60.11 -15.20 5.83
CA ASN A 767 59.40 -15.51 4.57
C ASN A 767 59.14 -17.01 4.29
N THR A 768 59.84 -17.93 4.95
CA THR A 768 59.73 -19.39 4.72
C THR A 768 58.63 -20.08 5.54
N LEU A 769 58.08 -19.44 6.58
CA LEU A 769 57.04 -20.05 7.42
C LEU A 769 55.61 -19.79 6.92
N LYS A 770 55.41 -18.83 6.01
CA LYS A 770 54.07 -18.45 5.55
C LYS A 770 53.55 -19.33 4.41
N SER A 771 54.43 -19.81 3.53
CA SER A 771 54.12 -20.80 2.48
C SER A 771 53.52 -22.07 3.06
N ASP A 772 54.10 -22.55 4.16
CA ASP A 772 53.81 -23.87 4.71
C ASP A 772 52.48 -23.87 5.46
N TRP A 773 52.15 -22.76 6.14
CA TRP A 773 50.84 -22.54 6.77
C TRP A 773 49.69 -22.44 5.75
N ASP A 774 49.88 -21.76 4.61
CA ASP A 774 48.86 -21.71 3.54
C ASP A 774 48.74 -23.03 2.76
N THR A 775 49.69 -23.95 2.93
CA THR A 775 49.69 -25.31 2.35
C THR A 775 49.03 -26.33 3.28
N PHE A 776 49.06 -26.14 4.61
CA PHE A 776 48.45 -27.06 5.58
C PHE A 776 46.92 -26.97 5.71
N LYS A 777 46.27 -26.03 5.01
CA LYS A 777 44.82 -25.85 5.04
C LYS A 777 44.13 -26.74 3.99
N ALA A 778 43.26 -27.64 4.45
CA ALA A 778 42.75 -28.77 3.66
C ALA A 778 42.09 -28.37 2.32
N PRO A 779 42.21 -29.20 1.25
CA PRO A 779 41.71 -28.87 -0.10
C PRO A 779 40.22 -28.49 -0.17
N SER A 780 39.39 -29.07 0.71
CA SER A 780 37.95 -28.79 0.82
C SER A 780 37.62 -27.31 1.00
N ASP A 781 38.46 -26.57 1.73
CA ASP A 781 38.28 -25.13 2.01
C ASP A 781 38.57 -24.23 0.80
N ARG A 782 39.24 -24.76 -0.24
CA ARG A 782 39.45 -24.03 -1.51
C ARG A 782 38.31 -24.31 -2.49
N VAL A 783 37.96 -25.58 -2.71
CA VAL A 783 36.90 -25.98 -3.68
C VAL A 783 35.56 -25.29 -3.39
N PHE A 784 35.18 -25.16 -2.11
CA PHE A 784 33.93 -24.50 -1.72
C PHE A 784 33.95 -22.95 -1.73
N ARG A 785 35.13 -22.31 -1.83
CA ARG A 785 35.23 -20.83 -1.85
C ARG A 785 34.95 -20.22 -3.22
N ASP A 786 35.34 -20.92 -4.29
CA ASP A 786 35.37 -20.36 -5.65
C ASP A 786 34.22 -20.88 -6.56
N SER A 787 33.30 -21.68 -6.01
CA SER A 787 32.31 -22.48 -6.81
C SER A 787 30.86 -21.97 -6.81
N PHE A 788 30.55 -20.81 -6.20
CA PHE A 788 29.17 -20.28 -6.08
C PHE A 788 28.94 -18.98 -6.87
N ASP A 789 29.07 -19.04 -8.19
CA ASP A 789 28.50 -18.02 -9.07
C ASP A 789 27.04 -18.34 -9.40
N PHE A 790 26.15 -17.39 -9.12
CA PHE A 790 24.71 -17.54 -9.32
C PHE A 790 24.29 -16.95 -10.67
N TYR A 791 23.90 -17.83 -11.58
CA TYR A 791 23.41 -17.47 -12.92
C TYR A 791 21.91 -17.76 -13.04
N PHE A 792 21.17 -16.95 -13.80
CA PHE A 792 19.77 -17.26 -14.12
C PHE A 792 19.66 -17.78 -15.56
N VAL A 793 19.36 -19.07 -15.71
CA VAL A 793 19.37 -19.79 -16.99
C VAL A 793 17.95 -19.98 -17.52
N VAL A 794 17.60 -19.27 -18.59
CA VAL A 794 16.34 -19.46 -19.31
C VAL A 794 16.56 -20.48 -20.42
N VAL A 795 16.30 -21.76 -20.11
CA VAL A 795 16.29 -22.82 -21.11
C VAL A 795 15.03 -22.71 -21.95
N ARG A 796 15.16 -22.31 -23.22
CA ARG A 796 14.07 -22.40 -24.19
C ARG A 796 14.12 -23.78 -24.81
N GLN A 797 13.31 -24.69 -24.25
CA GLN A 797 12.93 -25.92 -24.93
C GLN A 797 12.27 -25.58 -26.28
N SER A 798 12.30 -26.50 -27.24
CA SER A 798 11.61 -26.33 -28.51
C SER A 798 10.12 -26.04 -28.28
N SER A 799 9.64 -24.92 -28.82
CA SER A 799 8.21 -24.65 -28.85
C SER A 799 7.54 -25.74 -29.68
N TYR A 800 6.53 -26.41 -29.10
CA TYR A 800 5.74 -27.46 -29.72
C TYR A 800 4.94 -26.94 -30.94
N SER A 801 5.62 -26.73 -32.07
CA SER A 801 5.05 -26.27 -33.34
C SER A 801 4.96 -27.38 -34.41
N THR A 802 5.36 -28.61 -34.07
CA THR A 802 5.37 -29.78 -34.97
C THR A 802 4.86 -31.06 -34.28
N MET A 803 3.98 -30.93 -33.29
CA MET A 803 3.14 -32.04 -32.82
C MET A 803 1.71 -31.82 -33.29
N ASP A 804 1.04 -32.91 -33.72
CA ASP A 804 -0.39 -32.93 -34.00
C ASP A 804 -1.14 -32.36 -32.77
N PRO A 805 -2.09 -31.41 -32.93
CA PRO A 805 -2.93 -30.92 -31.84
C PRO A 805 -3.51 -32.02 -30.94
N LYS A 806 -3.80 -33.20 -31.50
CA LYS A 806 -4.23 -34.39 -30.75
C LYS A 806 -3.21 -34.86 -29.72
N GLN A 807 -1.92 -34.96 -30.08
CA GLN A 807 -0.86 -35.39 -29.17
C GLN A 807 -0.58 -34.35 -28.07
N LYS A 808 -0.73 -33.05 -28.40
CA LYS A 808 -0.64 -31.97 -27.42
C LYS A 808 -1.80 -32.02 -26.43
N PHE A 809 -3.03 -32.24 -26.91
CA PHE A 809 -4.21 -32.40 -26.05
C PHE A 809 -4.13 -33.66 -25.19
N TYR A 810 -3.75 -34.80 -25.76
CA TYR A 810 -3.58 -36.08 -25.06
C TYR A 810 -2.61 -35.96 -23.87
N ARG A 811 -1.48 -35.27 -24.04
CA ARG A 811 -0.53 -35.00 -22.94
C ARG A 811 -1.12 -34.07 -21.89
N HIS A 812 -1.69 -32.93 -22.28
CA HIS A 812 -2.34 -32.00 -21.34
C HIS A 812 -3.46 -32.69 -20.53
N PHE A 813 -4.22 -33.57 -21.18
CA PHE A 813 -5.23 -34.40 -20.52
C PHE A 813 -4.60 -35.38 -19.53
N GLN A 814 -3.54 -36.11 -19.90
CA GLN A 814 -2.84 -37.02 -18.98
C GLN A 814 -2.20 -36.27 -17.79
N ASP A 815 -1.56 -35.12 -18.03
CA ASP A 815 -0.97 -34.28 -16.99
C ASP A 815 -2.07 -33.78 -16.02
N SER A 816 -3.20 -33.33 -16.55
CA SER A 816 -4.37 -32.89 -15.74
C SER A 816 -5.03 -34.03 -14.97
N VAL A 817 -5.10 -35.24 -15.54
CA VAL A 817 -5.60 -36.44 -14.86
C VAL A 817 -4.66 -36.84 -13.72
N ALA A 818 -3.35 -36.74 -13.91
CA ALA A 818 -2.37 -37.01 -12.86
C ALA A 818 -2.44 -35.99 -11.72
N GLU A 819 -2.54 -34.68 -12.03
CA GLU A 819 -2.70 -33.62 -11.03
C GLU A 819 -4.00 -33.78 -10.22
N LEU A 820 -5.13 -34.08 -10.88
CA LEU A 820 -6.39 -34.33 -10.19
C LEU A 820 -6.37 -35.64 -9.38
N GLN A 821 -5.65 -36.67 -9.83
CA GLN A 821 -5.45 -37.89 -9.06
C GLN A 821 -4.65 -37.64 -7.78
N GLU A 822 -3.54 -36.90 -7.88
CA GLU A 822 -2.71 -36.52 -6.72
C GLU A 822 -3.52 -35.69 -5.72
N GLN A 823 -4.29 -34.70 -6.19
CA GLN A 823 -5.20 -33.91 -5.34
C GLN A 823 -6.29 -34.78 -4.66
N ILE A 824 -6.85 -35.79 -5.34
CA ILE A 824 -7.82 -36.73 -4.75
C ILE A 824 -7.19 -37.56 -3.64
N ASP A 825 -5.95 -38.01 -3.83
CA ASP A 825 -5.24 -38.83 -2.86
C ASP A 825 -4.77 -38.00 -1.64
N GLU A 826 -4.46 -36.70 -1.81
CA GLU A 826 -4.17 -35.77 -0.71
C GLU A 826 -5.41 -35.45 0.17
N LEU A 827 -6.65 -35.61 -0.32
CA LEU A 827 -7.87 -35.30 0.46
C LEU A 827 -7.99 -36.11 1.77
N GLU A 828 -7.38 -37.30 1.86
CA GLU A 828 -7.35 -38.09 3.10
C GLU A 828 -6.47 -37.44 4.18
N ALA A 829 -5.48 -36.64 3.80
CA ALA A 829 -4.54 -35.96 4.70
C ALA A 829 -5.02 -34.56 5.16
N VAL A 830 -5.90 -33.90 4.40
CA VAL A 830 -6.39 -32.55 4.72
C VAL A 830 -7.22 -32.55 6.01
N SER A 831 -6.91 -31.63 6.93
CA SER A 831 -7.59 -31.52 8.23
C SER A 831 -9.08 -31.19 8.11
N ALA A 832 -9.89 -31.65 9.06
CA ALA A 832 -11.34 -31.36 9.12
C ALA A 832 -11.67 -30.01 9.81
N VAL A 833 -10.67 -29.18 10.09
CA VAL A 833 -10.82 -27.87 10.76
C VAL A 833 -11.30 -26.82 9.75
N ALA A 834 -12.10 -25.86 10.23
CA ALA A 834 -12.57 -24.65 9.54
C ALA A 834 -13.35 -24.82 8.20
N GLY A 835 -13.41 -26.01 7.62
CA GLY A 835 -14.06 -26.27 6.32
C GLY A 835 -13.09 -26.47 5.15
N GLU A 836 -11.77 -26.36 5.38
CA GLU A 836 -10.71 -26.49 4.37
C GLU A 836 -10.86 -27.76 3.50
N ARG A 837 -11.25 -28.88 4.12
CA ARG A 837 -11.52 -30.16 3.45
C ARG A 837 -12.71 -30.09 2.47
N GLN A 838 -13.76 -29.31 2.75
CA GLN A 838 -14.88 -29.13 1.82
C GLN A 838 -14.46 -28.24 0.65
N GLU A 839 -13.71 -27.16 0.91
CA GLU A 839 -13.17 -26.31 -0.15
C GLU A 839 -12.21 -27.09 -1.08
N ALA A 840 -11.42 -28.02 -0.54
CA ALA A 840 -10.59 -28.92 -1.33
C ALA A 840 -11.41 -29.90 -2.21
N ILE A 841 -12.48 -30.49 -1.67
CA ILE A 841 -13.42 -31.32 -2.46
C ILE A 841 -14.06 -30.49 -3.58
N ASP A 842 -14.54 -29.29 -3.27
CA ASP A 842 -15.18 -28.40 -4.24
C ASP A 842 -14.19 -27.91 -5.32
N HIS A 843 -12.92 -27.72 -4.97
CA HIS A 843 -11.83 -27.41 -5.91
C HIS A 843 -11.59 -28.57 -6.91
N VAL A 844 -11.51 -29.81 -6.43
CA VAL A 844 -11.34 -30.98 -7.30
C VAL A 844 -12.57 -31.20 -8.19
N LEU A 845 -13.79 -31.00 -7.67
CA LEU A 845 -15.02 -31.04 -8.47
C LEU A 845 -15.03 -29.99 -9.59
N ALA A 846 -14.55 -28.76 -9.31
CA ALA A 846 -14.39 -27.72 -10.32
C ALA A 846 -13.32 -28.10 -11.36
N GLY A 847 -12.22 -28.73 -10.93
CA GLY A 847 -11.15 -29.24 -11.81
C GLY A 847 -11.64 -30.32 -12.77
N ILE A 848 -12.36 -31.34 -12.28
CA ILE A 848 -12.98 -32.39 -13.11
C ILE A 848 -13.98 -31.77 -14.10
N SER A 849 -14.83 -30.84 -13.64
CA SER A 849 -15.81 -30.15 -14.48
C SER A 849 -15.15 -29.33 -15.61
N LYS A 850 -14.02 -28.68 -15.31
CA LYS A 850 -13.20 -27.96 -16.29
C LYS A 850 -12.57 -28.91 -17.32
N LEU A 851 -12.00 -30.03 -16.88
CA LEU A 851 -11.42 -31.04 -17.77
C LEU A 851 -12.49 -31.66 -18.70
N GLN A 852 -13.71 -31.85 -18.20
CA GLN A 852 -14.86 -32.30 -19.00
C GLN A 852 -15.27 -31.26 -20.07
N HIS A 853 -15.21 -29.96 -19.76
CA HIS A 853 -15.43 -28.91 -20.75
C HIS A 853 -14.34 -28.92 -21.83
N GLU A 854 -13.06 -29.00 -21.43
CA GLU A 854 -11.93 -29.04 -22.37
C GLU A 854 -11.97 -30.27 -23.30
N VAL A 855 -12.46 -31.43 -22.83
CA VAL A 855 -12.72 -32.61 -23.67
C VAL A 855 -13.94 -32.42 -24.59
N SER A 856 -14.92 -31.61 -24.21
CA SER A 856 -16.04 -31.24 -25.07
C SER A 856 -15.59 -30.28 -26.18
N ASP A 857 -14.77 -29.28 -25.86
CA ASP A 857 -14.20 -28.32 -26.82
C ASP A 857 -13.23 -29.00 -27.80
N ALA A 858 -12.48 -30.00 -27.33
CA ALA A 858 -11.56 -30.79 -28.17
C ALA A 858 -12.28 -31.79 -29.11
N ALA A 859 -13.58 -32.01 -28.93
CA ALA A 859 -14.32 -33.05 -29.65
C ALA A 859 -14.35 -32.87 -31.18
N GLU A 860 -14.08 -31.66 -31.69
CA GLU A 860 -13.98 -31.38 -33.12
C GLU A 860 -12.74 -32.00 -33.79
N PHE A 861 -11.64 -32.24 -33.04
CA PHE A 861 -10.38 -32.76 -33.60
C PHE A 861 -9.89 -34.08 -33.00
N THR A 862 -10.58 -34.62 -31.98
CA THR A 862 -10.27 -35.94 -31.39
C THR A 862 -11.09 -37.08 -32.01
N PRO A 863 -10.47 -38.22 -32.38
CA PRO A 863 -11.19 -39.44 -32.77
C PRO A 863 -12.22 -39.91 -31.73
N SER A 864 -13.27 -40.60 -32.18
CA SER A 864 -14.32 -41.16 -31.32
C SER A 864 -13.81 -42.20 -30.31
N TYR A 865 -12.74 -42.92 -30.65
CA TYR A 865 -12.05 -43.84 -29.74
C TYR A 865 -11.40 -43.09 -28.57
N ASP A 866 -10.56 -42.09 -28.85
CA ASP A 866 -9.88 -41.26 -27.85
C ASP A 866 -10.91 -40.51 -26.99
N ARG A 867 -11.98 -39.97 -27.60
CA ARG A 867 -13.10 -39.34 -26.89
C ARG A 867 -13.76 -40.27 -25.88
N LYS A 868 -13.89 -41.57 -26.20
CA LYS A 868 -14.38 -42.58 -25.26
C LYS A 868 -13.36 -42.80 -24.12
N GLN A 869 -12.08 -42.93 -24.43
CA GLN A 869 -11.02 -43.08 -23.43
C GLN A 869 -10.96 -41.89 -22.46
N TYR A 870 -11.09 -40.65 -22.95
CA TYR A 870 -11.17 -39.45 -22.10
C TYR A 870 -12.44 -39.46 -21.24
N SER A 871 -13.60 -39.83 -21.81
CA SER A 871 -14.86 -40.04 -21.07
C SER A 871 -14.68 -41.02 -19.90
N ASP A 872 -14.03 -42.16 -20.16
CA ASP A 872 -13.95 -43.25 -19.19
C ASP A 872 -12.87 -42.97 -18.12
N ASN A 873 -11.87 -42.13 -18.43
CA ASN A 873 -10.93 -41.56 -17.45
C ASN A 873 -11.56 -40.46 -16.59
N ILE A 874 -12.43 -39.60 -17.14
CA ILE A 874 -13.19 -38.61 -16.34
C ILE A 874 -14.16 -39.31 -15.38
N LYS A 875 -14.80 -40.39 -15.81
CA LYS A 875 -15.62 -41.24 -14.93
C LYS A 875 -14.80 -41.84 -13.81
N SER A 876 -13.64 -42.45 -14.10
CA SER A 876 -12.83 -43.08 -13.04
C SER A 876 -12.26 -42.09 -12.02
N LEU A 877 -11.96 -40.84 -12.42
CA LEU A 877 -11.66 -39.76 -11.47
C LEU A 877 -12.87 -39.38 -10.61
N SER A 878 -14.05 -39.22 -11.22
CA SER A 878 -15.31 -38.96 -10.52
C SER A 878 -15.65 -40.08 -9.52
N ASP A 879 -15.52 -41.33 -9.93
CA ASP A 879 -15.81 -42.50 -9.09
C ASP A 879 -14.82 -42.62 -7.93
N LYS A 880 -13.54 -42.37 -8.15
CA LYS A 880 -12.53 -42.29 -7.08
C LYS A 880 -12.80 -41.15 -6.09
N LEU A 881 -13.16 -39.96 -6.58
CA LEU A 881 -13.51 -38.83 -5.72
C LEU A 881 -14.77 -39.15 -4.89
N ASN A 882 -15.78 -39.77 -5.49
CA ASN A 882 -16.95 -40.25 -4.75
C ASN A 882 -16.58 -41.30 -3.69
N GLU A 883 -15.63 -42.21 -3.98
CA GLU A 883 -15.15 -43.19 -3.01
C GLU A 883 -14.37 -42.54 -1.85
N THR A 884 -13.42 -41.64 -2.12
CA THR A 884 -12.66 -40.95 -1.07
C THR A 884 -13.55 -40.05 -0.23
N VAL A 885 -14.48 -39.30 -0.84
CA VAL A 885 -15.48 -38.51 -0.10
C VAL A 885 -16.37 -39.41 0.78
N ALA A 886 -16.79 -40.58 0.29
CA ALA A 886 -17.57 -41.54 1.07
C ALA A 886 -16.76 -42.24 2.18
N ARG A 887 -15.43 -42.30 2.06
CA ARG A 887 -14.50 -42.84 3.05
C ARG A 887 -14.10 -41.81 4.12
N VAL A 888 -14.03 -40.54 3.74
CA VAL A 888 -13.54 -39.40 4.55
C VAL A 888 -14.66 -38.67 5.31
N THR A 889 -15.93 -38.86 4.93
CA THR A 889 -17.10 -38.29 5.64
C THR A 889 -17.63 -39.19 6.77
N PRO A 890 -17.95 -38.65 7.96
CA PRO A 890 -18.41 -39.46 9.09
C PRO A 890 -19.86 -39.95 8.92
N ARG A 891 -20.09 -41.26 9.06
CA ARG A 891 -21.42 -41.87 8.98
C ARG A 891 -22.30 -41.49 10.19
N SER A 892 -23.37 -40.75 9.94
CA SER A 892 -24.40 -40.47 10.96
C SER A 892 -25.20 -41.73 11.31
N ARG A 893 -25.11 -42.19 12.57
CA ARG A 893 -26.06 -43.16 13.12
C ARG A 893 -27.39 -42.46 13.37
N PHE A 894 -28.42 -42.74 12.56
CA PHE A 894 -29.85 -42.85 12.91
C PHE A 894 -30.73 -42.74 11.65
N GLN A 895 -31.16 -43.87 11.09
CA GLN A 895 -32.37 -43.95 10.26
C GLN A 895 -32.89 -45.38 10.31
N PHE A 896 -34.14 -45.58 10.74
CA PHE A 896 -34.76 -46.91 10.85
C PHE A 896 -35.75 -47.16 9.71
N LYS A 897 -35.80 -48.41 9.24
CA LYS A 897 -36.76 -48.87 8.23
C LYS A 897 -38.21 -48.72 8.73
N ARG A 898 -39.15 -48.52 7.80
CA ARG A 898 -40.47 -49.14 7.92
C ARG A 898 -40.92 -49.73 6.58
N SER A 899 -41.61 -50.87 6.65
CA SER A 899 -42.27 -51.52 5.52
C SER A 899 -43.66 -50.93 5.29
N SER A 900 -44.26 -51.21 4.14
CA SER A 900 -45.58 -50.73 3.70
C SER A 900 -46.76 -51.59 4.21
N ILE A 901 -47.97 -51.10 3.93
CA ILE A 901 -49.30 -51.75 4.02
C ILE A 901 -50.00 -51.72 5.40
N GLY A 902 -51.26 -51.25 5.41
CA GLY A 902 -52.33 -51.89 6.19
C GLY A 902 -52.84 -51.26 7.50
N ALA A 903 -53.69 -50.22 7.39
CA ALA A 903 -54.92 -49.94 8.18
C ALA A 903 -54.99 -49.99 9.74
N HIS A 904 -56.06 -49.33 10.24
CA HIS A 904 -56.80 -49.60 11.50
C HIS A 904 -56.41 -48.89 12.84
N VAL A 905 -57.04 -47.72 13.05
CA VAL A 905 -57.83 -47.33 14.25
C VAL A 905 -57.17 -47.32 15.67
N ASP A 906 -56.82 -46.10 16.09
CA ASP A 906 -57.39 -45.36 17.26
C ASP A 906 -56.90 -45.55 18.74
N MET A 907 -57.14 -44.49 19.52
CA MET A 907 -57.06 -44.27 20.99
C MET A 907 -55.70 -44.38 21.74
N GLY A 908 -55.48 -43.44 22.68
CA GLY A 908 -54.64 -43.69 23.88
C GLY A 908 -53.58 -42.65 24.26
N ALA A 909 -53.99 -41.48 24.79
CA ALA A 909 -53.16 -40.65 25.69
C ALA A 909 -53.29 -41.19 27.16
N PRO A 910 -52.52 -40.77 28.21
CA PRO A 910 -51.92 -39.45 28.38
C PRO A 910 -50.53 -39.34 29.06
N GLU A 911 -50.02 -38.09 29.05
CA GLU A 911 -49.25 -37.36 30.09
C GLU A 911 -48.29 -38.11 31.05
N ASN A 912 -47.01 -37.69 31.03
CA ASN A 912 -46.53 -36.62 31.93
C ASN A 912 -45.18 -36.02 31.46
N ASP A 913 -45.02 -34.71 31.64
CA ASP A 913 -43.78 -33.93 31.41
C ASP A 913 -43.59 -32.99 32.63
N PRO A 914 -42.34 -32.72 33.07
CA PRO A 914 -41.80 -31.40 32.73
C PRO A 914 -40.27 -31.35 32.48
N ARG A 915 -39.91 -30.87 31.28
CA ARG A 915 -38.82 -29.88 31.00
C ARG A 915 -37.37 -30.40 31.09
N LEU A 916 -36.45 -30.19 30.12
CA LEU A 916 -36.38 -29.31 28.93
C LEU A 916 -35.54 -29.93 27.76
N HIS A 917 -35.50 -29.26 26.59
CA HIS A 917 -35.30 -29.85 25.24
C HIS A 917 -33.86 -30.01 24.65
N PRO A 918 -33.69 -30.90 23.63
CA PRO A 918 -32.63 -30.91 22.59
C PRO A 918 -33.03 -30.06 21.34
N GLY A 919 -32.47 -30.10 20.11
CA GLY A 919 -31.51 -31.00 19.40
C GLY A 919 -31.15 -30.46 17.98
N SER A 920 -30.69 -31.30 17.03
CA SER A 920 -30.23 -30.85 15.67
C SER A 920 -30.38 -31.89 14.51
N LEU A 921 -30.48 -31.40 13.24
CA LEU A 921 -30.22 -32.11 11.93
C LEU A 921 -31.16 -33.30 11.51
N SER A 922 -31.18 -33.89 10.29
CA SER A 922 -30.43 -33.72 9.00
C SER A 922 -31.12 -34.26 7.71
N ARG A 923 -30.92 -33.59 6.55
CA ARG A 923 -30.53 -34.08 5.18
C ARG A 923 -31.20 -35.30 4.45
N ASN A 924 -31.77 -35.03 3.25
CA ASN A 924 -31.92 -35.83 1.97
C ASN A 924 -32.55 -37.28 1.99
N THR A 925 -32.94 -38.00 0.90
CA THR A 925 -32.50 -38.07 -0.54
C THR A 925 -33.65 -38.63 -1.48
N GLN A 926 -33.36 -39.21 -2.68
CA GLN A 926 -34.32 -39.62 -3.77
C GLN A 926 -34.24 -41.15 -4.13
N SER A 927 -34.80 -41.80 -5.19
CA SER A 927 -35.41 -41.41 -6.50
C SER A 927 -36.22 -42.56 -7.22
N SER A 928 -36.77 -42.26 -8.42
CA SER A 928 -36.93 -43.11 -9.67
C SER A 928 -38.01 -44.23 -9.88
N SER A 929 -38.72 -44.12 -11.03
CA SER A 929 -39.36 -45.16 -11.93
C SER A 929 -40.46 -46.12 -11.41
N GLY A 930 -41.46 -46.58 -12.19
CA GLY A 930 -41.90 -46.33 -13.59
C GLY A 930 -43.03 -47.28 -14.09
N GLU A 931 -43.59 -47.07 -15.30
CA GLU A 931 -44.57 -47.92 -16.06
C GLU A 931 -46.01 -48.12 -15.48
N LYS A 932 -47.06 -48.63 -16.19
CA LYS A 932 -47.64 -48.50 -17.58
C LYS A 932 -49.07 -49.11 -17.58
N HIS A 933 -50.04 -48.57 -18.36
CA HIS A 933 -51.17 -49.32 -18.97
C HIS A 933 -51.94 -48.48 -20.02
N GLN A 934 -53.07 -48.97 -20.56
CA GLN A 934 -53.35 -48.91 -22.00
C GLN A 934 -54.84 -48.98 -22.39
N GLU A 935 -55.25 -48.27 -23.46
CA GLU A 935 -56.14 -48.68 -24.58
C GLU A 935 -56.38 -47.48 -25.54
N ALA A 936 -56.80 -47.59 -26.82
CA ALA A 936 -56.42 -48.52 -27.90
C ALA A 936 -56.98 -48.05 -29.28
N ARG A 937 -56.17 -48.18 -30.36
CA ARG A 937 -56.51 -48.10 -31.82
C ARG A 937 -57.01 -46.75 -32.38
N GLU A 938 -56.65 -46.28 -33.58
CA GLU A 938 -55.66 -46.62 -34.66
C GLU A 938 -55.66 -45.39 -35.65
N SER A 939 -54.76 -45.13 -36.61
CA SER A 939 -53.56 -45.81 -37.17
C SER A 939 -52.52 -44.79 -37.75
N ASP A 940 -51.62 -45.26 -38.64
CA ASP A 940 -50.79 -44.58 -39.67
C ASP A 940 -49.85 -43.39 -39.33
N ASP A 941 -48.58 -43.74 -39.03
CA ASP A 941 -47.31 -43.24 -39.61
C ASP A 941 -47.24 -41.80 -40.20
N THR A 942 -46.41 -40.90 -39.66
CA THR A 942 -44.95 -40.87 -39.92
C THR A 942 -44.20 -39.89 -38.97
N VAL A 943 -42.86 -39.84 -39.03
CA VAL A 943 -41.98 -39.21 -38.01
C VAL A 943 -41.54 -37.78 -38.36
N GLY A 944 -41.55 -36.86 -37.39
CA GLY A 944 -40.92 -35.52 -37.50
C GLY A 944 -40.73 -34.78 -36.16
N ASP A 945 -39.47 -34.37 -35.91
CA ASP A 945 -38.93 -33.36 -34.96
C ASP A 945 -39.34 -33.27 -33.47
N LEU A 946 -38.31 -33.10 -32.63
CA LEU A 946 -38.39 -32.63 -31.24
C LEU A 946 -38.19 -31.10 -31.19
N PRO A 947 -38.97 -30.35 -30.37
CA PRO A 947 -38.77 -28.91 -30.18
C PRO A 947 -37.50 -28.59 -29.38
N SER A 948 -37.03 -27.35 -29.49
CA SER A 948 -35.67 -26.94 -29.12
C SER A 948 -35.58 -25.90 -28.00
N VAL A 949 -34.39 -25.82 -27.39
CA VAL A 949 -33.92 -24.78 -26.43
C VAL A 949 -34.59 -24.81 -25.04
N ALA A 950 -33.85 -24.34 -24.04
CA ALA A 950 -34.26 -24.37 -22.63
C ALA A 950 -35.49 -23.49 -22.33
N ALA A 951 -36.53 -24.09 -21.75
CA ALA A 951 -37.73 -23.39 -21.33
C ALA A 951 -37.43 -22.40 -20.18
N ILE A 952 -37.79 -21.13 -20.40
CA ILE A 952 -37.83 -20.12 -19.35
C ILE A 952 -38.99 -20.48 -18.40
N ARG A 953 -38.74 -20.57 -17.09
CA ARG A 953 -39.82 -20.67 -16.09
C ARG A 953 -40.60 -19.35 -16.04
N ASP A 954 -41.87 -19.40 -16.41
CA ASP A 954 -42.79 -18.28 -16.23
C ASP A 954 -43.37 -18.30 -14.80
N TYR A 955 -42.83 -17.41 -13.96
CA TYR A 955 -43.28 -17.25 -12.57
C TYR A 955 -44.68 -16.65 -12.46
N ASN A 956 -45.19 -15.94 -13.47
CA ASN A 956 -46.55 -15.38 -13.44
C ASN A 956 -47.60 -16.47 -13.71
N ALA A 957 -47.27 -17.45 -14.55
CA ALA A 957 -48.04 -18.68 -14.73
C ALA A 957 -47.94 -19.67 -13.55
N GLU A 958 -47.00 -19.48 -12.63
CA GLU A 958 -46.93 -20.20 -11.34
C GLU A 958 -47.77 -19.49 -10.26
N LEU A 959 -47.73 -18.15 -10.21
CA LEU A 959 -48.54 -17.35 -9.28
C LEU A 959 -50.04 -17.48 -9.51
N SER A 960 -50.49 -17.57 -10.77
CA SER A 960 -51.90 -17.68 -11.14
C SER A 960 -52.53 -19.06 -10.90
N GLN A 961 -51.76 -20.07 -10.48
CA GLN A 961 -52.30 -21.41 -10.20
C GLN A 961 -53.14 -21.39 -8.91
N PRO A 962 -54.29 -22.10 -8.86
CA PRO A 962 -55.10 -22.19 -7.65
C PRO A 962 -54.35 -22.91 -6.54
N SER A 963 -54.36 -22.36 -5.33
CA SER A 963 -53.76 -22.99 -4.14
C SER A 963 -54.59 -22.68 -2.90
N THR A 964 -54.41 -23.50 -1.86
CA THR A 964 -55.09 -23.38 -0.57
C THR A 964 -54.46 -22.34 0.37
N GLN A 965 -53.48 -21.57 -0.09
CA GLN A 965 -52.78 -20.55 0.71
C GLN A 965 -53.05 -19.14 0.17
N PHE A 966 -53.66 -18.30 1.02
CA PHE A 966 -53.93 -16.88 0.73
C PHE A 966 -52.66 -16.04 0.51
N VAL A 967 -51.52 -16.48 1.05
CA VAL A 967 -50.21 -15.82 0.90
C VAL A 967 -49.30 -16.65 0.00
N ARG A 968 -48.82 -16.07 -1.10
CA ARG A 968 -47.85 -16.67 -2.03
C ARG A 968 -46.43 -16.22 -1.71
N LYS A 969 -45.48 -17.16 -1.71
CA LYS A 969 -44.05 -16.90 -1.41
C LYS A 969 -43.15 -17.44 -2.53
N PRO A 970 -43.18 -16.82 -3.74
CA PRO A 970 -42.46 -17.31 -4.92
C PRO A 970 -40.94 -17.25 -4.74
N SER A 971 -40.25 -18.37 -5.04
CA SER A 971 -38.79 -18.43 -4.94
C SER A 971 -38.13 -18.03 -6.27
N PHE A 972 -37.88 -16.73 -6.45
CA PHE A 972 -37.13 -16.14 -7.58
C PHE A 972 -35.62 -16.54 -7.62
N SER A 973 -35.28 -17.71 -7.08
CA SER A 973 -33.93 -18.21 -6.82
C SER A 973 -33.04 -18.41 -8.05
N MET A 974 -33.65 -18.54 -9.23
CA MET A 974 -32.96 -18.66 -10.53
C MET A 974 -33.21 -17.47 -11.48
N ALA A 975 -33.99 -16.46 -11.04
CA ALA A 975 -34.23 -15.24 -11.81
C ALA A 975 -33.13 -14.19 -11.56
N ARG A 976 -32.92 -13.28 -12.52
CA ARG A 976 -32.05 -12.10 -12.35
C ARG A 976 -32.83 -10.82 -12.05
N ASN A 977 -34.09 -10.76 -12.48
CA ASN A 977 -35.01 -9.64 -12.31
C ASN A 977 -36.29 -10.15 -11.64
N ILE A 978 -37.00 -9.27 -10.92
CA ILE A 978 -38.32 -9.55 -10.33
C ILE A 978 -39.37 -8.85 -11.19
N GLY A 979 -40.18 -9.66 -11.89
CA GLY A 979 -41.24 -9.18 -12.80
C GLY A 979 -42.57 -9.87 -12.49
N ILE A 980 -43.44 -9.17 -11.75
CA ILE A 980 -44.79 -9.67 -11.41
C ILE A 980 -45.80 -8.91 -12.27
N ALA A 981 -46.62 -9.64 -13.02
CA ALA A 981 -47.57 -9.10 -13.98
C ALA A 981 -48.91 -9.86 -13.96
N ASN A 982 -50.01 -9.17 -14.26
CA ASN A 982 -51.34 -9.75 -14.47
C ASN A 982 -51.87 -10.59 -13.29
N GLN A 983 -51.70 -10.11 -12.05
CA GLN A 983 -52.17 -10.81 -10.85
C GLN A 983 -53.32 -10.05 -10.19
N SER A 984 -54.29 -10.78 -9.61
CA SER A 984 -55.37 -10.15 -8.84
C SER A 984 -55.80 -10.98 -7.62
N HIS A 985 -56.28 -10.31 -6.57
CA HIS A 985 -56.75 -10.95 -5.32
C HIS A 985 -55.68 -11.84 -4.64
N LEU A 986 -54.40 -11.44 -4.72
CA LEU A 986 -53.27 -12.20 -4.15
C LEU A 986 -52.45 -11.36 -3.17
N HIS A 987 -52.08 -11.97 -2.04
CA HIS A 987 -51.04 -11.48 -1.16
C HIS A 987 -49.72 -12.20 -1.51
N ILE A 988 -48.71 -11.46 -1.98
CA ILE A 988 -47.41 -11.95 -2.42
C ILE A 988 -46.32 -11.39 -1.51
N ILE A 989 -45.57 -12.26 -0.82
CA ILE A 989 -44.43 -11.86 0.03
C ILE A 989 -43.15 -12.49 -0.52
N LEU A 990 -42.16 -11.68 -0.87
CA LEU A 990 -40.90 -12.18 -1.40
C LEU A 990 -39.98 -12.72 -0.29
N PRO A 991 -39.58 -14.01 -0.31
CA PRO A 991 -38.62 -14.54 0.65
C PRO A 991 -37.22 -13.96 0.42
N SER A 992 -36.36 -14.01 1.43
CA SER A 992 -34.96 -13.55 1.35
C SER A 992 -34.14 -14.23 0.24
N SER A 993 -34.53 -15.43 -0.22
CA SER A 993 -33.94 -16.10 -1.38
C SER A 993 -34.13 -15.35 -2.70
N ALA A 994 -35.06 -14.39 -2.78
CA ALA A 994 -35.25 -13.47 -3.90
C ALA A 994 -34.18 -12.36 -3.97
N ALA A 995 -33.34 -12.17 -2.94
CA ALA A 995 -32.24 -11.18 -2.93
C ALA A 995 -31.08 -11.48 -3.93
N ARG A 996 -31.27 -12.46 -4.82
CA ARG A 996 -30.43 -12.74 -6.00
C ARG A 996 -31.01 -12.14 -7.30
N ALA A 997 -32.28 -11.75 -7.30
CA ALA A 997 -33.04 -11.30 -8.47
C ALA A 997 -33.32 -9.78 -8.45
N THR A 998 -32.62 -9.00 -7.62
CA THR A 998 -32.84 -7.55 -7.46
C THR A 998 -32.13 -6.68 -8.51
N ALA A 999 -31.66 -7.24 -9.63
CA ALA A 999 -30.98 -6.45 -10.68
C ALA A 999 -31.93 -5.48 -11.41
N SER A 1000 -33.23 -5.79 -11.45
CA SER A 1000 -34.31 -4.89 -11.87
C SER A 1000 -35.64 -5.35 -11.26
N GLY A 1001 -36.51 -4.41 -10.91
CA GLY A 1001 -37.85 -4.67 -10.39
C GLY A 1001 -38.93 -4.05 -11.29
N SER A 1002 -39.97 -4.81 -11.61
CA SER A 1002 -41.16 -4.33 -12.31
C SER A 1002 -42.44 -4.99 -11.81
N LEU A 1003 -43.41 -4.18 -11.39
CA LEU A 1003 -44.77 -4.62 -11.07
C LEU A 1003 -45.74 -4.00 -12.09
N THR A 1004 -46.51 -4.83 -12.79
CA THR A 1004 -47.51 -4.36 -13.77
C THR A 1004 -48.87 -5.03 -13.61
N ASP A 1005 -49.94 -4.33 -13.96
CA ASP A 1005 -51.28 -4.92 -14.17
C ASP A 1005 -51.80 -5.70 -12.94
N LEU A 1006 -51.74 -5.05 -11.76
CA LEU A 1006 -52.12 -5.64 -10.47
C LEU A 1006 -53.43 -5.05 -9.94
N LYS A 1007 -54.35 -5.89 -9.45
CA LYS A 1007 -55.65 -5.45 -8.90
C LYS A 1007 -56.03 -6.20 -7.63
N TRP A 1008 -56.38 -5.50 -6.55
CA TRP A 1008 -56.70 -6.14 -5.25
C TRP A 1008 -55.54 -7.00 -4.72
N CYS A 1009 -54.30 -6.51 -4.87
CA CYS A 1009 -53.09 -7.24 -4.48
C CYS A 1009 -52.38 -6.60 -3.29
N ILE A 1010 -51.70 -7.42 -2.50
CA ILE A 1010 -50.74 -6.99 -1.47
C ILE A 1010 -49.37 -7.54 -1.88
N VAL A 1011 -48.36 -6.69 -2.02
CA VAL A 1011 -47.02 -7.11 -2.47
C VAL A 1011 -45.94 -6.57 -1.52
N ASP A 1012 -45.19 -7.47 -0.88
CA ASP A 1012 -44.05 -7.11 -0.01
C ASP A 1012 -42.70 -7.56 -0.59
N MET A 1013 -41.82 -6.59 -0.80
CA MET A 1013 -40.45 -6.70 -1.31
C MET A 1013 -39.40 -6.12 -0.34
N SER A 1014 -39.78 -5.80 0.90
CA SER A 1014 -38.88 -5.27 1.93
C SER A 1014 -37.77 -6.28 2.31
N VAL A 1015 -38.15 -7.52 2.62
CA VAL A 1015 -37.24 -8.59 3.07
C VAL A 1015 -36.03 -8.83 2.14
N PRO A 1016 -36.17 -8.97 0.81
CA PRO A 1016 -35.01 -9.16 -0.07
C PRO A 1016 -34.16 -7.89 -0.29
N THR A 1017 -34.69 -6.68 -0.05
CA THR A 1017 -33.93 -5.43 -0.23
C THR A 1017 -33.17 -5.00 1.02
N ALA A 1018 -33.66 -5.37 2.22
CA ALA A 1018 -33.04 -5.03 3.51
C ALA A 1018 -31.61 -5.56 3.71
N GLN A 1019 -31.26 -6.71 3.09
CA GLN A 1019 -29.93 -7.34 3.26
C GLN A 1019 -28.84 -6.72 2.35
N GLY A 1020 -28.79 -5.39 2.26
CA GLY A 1020 -27.73 -4.64 1.56
C GLY A 1020 -27.71 -4.80 0.05
N LYS A 1021 -28.84 -5.17 -0.58
CA LYS A 1021 -28.97 -5.37 -2.04
C LYS A 1021 -30.21 -4.68 -2.62
N PRO A 1022 -30.30 -3.34 -2.51
CA PRO A 1022 -31.41 -2.57 -3.06
C PRO A 1022 -31.51 -2.69 -4.58
N PHE A 1023 -32.71 -2.46 -5.11
CA PHE A 1023 -32.92 -2.38 -6.56
C PHE A 1023 -32.16 -1.17 -7.15
N PRO A 1024 -31.48 -1.31 -8.32
CA PRO A 1024 -30.94 -0.18 -9.07
C PRO A 1024 -32.01 0.75 -9.67
N GLY A 1025 -33.25 0.27 -9.79
CA GLY A 1025 -34.42 1.00 -10.25
C GLY A 1025 -35.67 0.12 -10.21
N LEU A 1026 -36.85 0.75 -10.14
CA LEU A 1026 -38.14 0.08 -10.00
C LEU A 1026 -39.20 0.74 -10.89
N ALA A 1027 -40.02 -0.06 -11.56
CA ALA A 1027 -41.18 0.40 -12.34
C ALA A 1027 -42.48 -0.17 -11.78
N LEU A 1028 -43.46 0.69 -11.51
CA LEU A 1028 -44.82 0.36 -11.08
C LEU A 1028 -45.80 0.87 -12.15
N ARG A 1029 -46.62 0.00 -12.77
CA ARG A 1029 -47.50 0.37 -13.89
C ARG A 1029 -48.89 -0.26 -13.81
N ASN A 1030 -49.95 0.52 -14.07
CA ASN A 1030 -51.33 0.03 -14.20
C ASN A 1030 -51.78 -0.82 -12.98
N ILE A 1031 -51.86 -0.18 -11.81
CA ILE A 1031 -52.14 -0.85 -10.52
C ILE A 1031 -53.40 -0.22 -9.90
N SER A 1032 -54.34 -1.02 -9.40
CA SER A 1032 -55.52 -0.52 -8.72
C SER A 1032 -55.85 -1.26 -7.42
N ASN A 1033 -56.43 -0.56 -6.44
CA ASN A 1033 -56.98 -1.14 -5.20
C ASN A 1033 -55.97 -2.03 -4.44
N SER A 1034 -54.69 -1.64 -4.41
CA SER A 1034 -53.58 -2.51 -3.99
C SER A 1034 -52.65 -1.84 -2.98
N LEU A 1035 -51.95 -2.65 -2.19
CA LEU A 1035 -50.91 -2.24 -1.23
C LEU A 1035 -49.54 -2.76 -1.68
N ILE A 1036 -48.56 -1.88 -1.86
CA ILE A 1036 -47.21 -2.23 -2.34
C ILE A 1036 -46.15 -1.73 -1.37
N VAL A 1037 -45.43 -2.65 -0.73
CA VAL A 1037 -44.23 -2.38 0.06
C VAL A 1037 -43.00 -2.71 -0.79
N ALA A 1038 -42.43 -1.69 -1.43
CA ALA A 1038 -41.36 -1.83 -2.40
C ALA A 1038 -39.95 -1.99 -1.77
N GLY A 1039 -39.78 -1.57 -0.52
CA GLY A 1039 -38.49 -1.62 0.17
C GLY A 1039 -37.50 -0.55 -0.33
N HIS A 1040 -36.21 -0.92 -0.39
CA HIS A 1040 -35.12 0.03 -0.68
C HIS A 1040 -34.65 -0.02 -2.15
N VAL A 1041 -34.61 1.15 -2.79
CA VAL A 1041 -34.21 1.37 -4.19
C VAL A 1041 -33.11 2.44 -4.25
N ASN A 1042 -31.92 2.10 -4.74
CA ASN A 1042 -30.75 2.98 -4.81
C ASN A 1042 -30.68 3.75 -6.14
N GLY A 1043 -31.82 4.21 -6.62
CA GLY A 1043 -32.01 4.76 -7.97
C GLY A 1043 -33.40 5.33 -8.18
N PRO A 1044 -33.84 5.49 -9.44
CA PRO A 1044 -35.15 6.05 -9.76
C PRO A 1044 -36.28 5.02 -9.59
N VAL A 1045 -37.39 5.48 -9.03
CA VAL A 1045 -38.68 4.78 -9.02
C VAL A 1045 -39.62 5.49 -9.99
N HIS A 1046 -40.16 4.76 -10.95
CA HIS A 1046 -41.16 5.25 -11.90
C HIS A 1046 -42.53 4.64 -11.57
N ILE A 1047 -43.51 5.49 -11.31
CA ILE A 1047 -44.89 5.13 -10.99
C ILE A 1047 -45.79 5.68 -12.10
N THR A 1048 -46.64 4.84 -12.69
CA THR A 1048 -47.46 5.24 -13.85
C THR A 1048 -48.83 4.56 -13.84
N GLY A 1049 -49.90 5.35 -13.91
CA GLY A 1049 -51.28 4.82 -13.99
C GLY A 1049 -51.66 3.99 -12.76
N VAL A 1050 -51.43 4.52 -11.56
CA VAL A 1050 -51.84 3.87 -10.29
C VAL A 1050 -53.08 4.57 -9.73
N ALA A 1051 -54.06 3.79 -9.27
CA ALA A 1051 -55.33 4.30 -8.73
C ALA A 1051 -55.74 3.64 -7.42
N ASP A 1052 -56.33 4.41 -6.49
CA ASP A 1052 -56.97 3.91 -5.25
C ASP A 1052 -56.07 2.92 -4.47
N SER A 1053 -54.79 3.26 -4.30
CA SER A 1053 -53.74 2.33 -3.85
C SER A 1053 -52.74 2.99 -2.90
N ILE A 1054 -52.00 2.17 -2.14
CA ILE A 1054 -51.04 2.61 -1.14
C ILE A 1054 -49.64 2.07 -1.48
N ILE A 1055 -48.64 2.94 -1.48
CA ILE A 1055 -47.24 2.63 -1.85
C ILE A 1055 -46.30 3.01 -0.71
N VAL A 1056 -45.42 2.09 -0.32
CA VAL A 1056 -44.37 2.30 0.69
C VAL A 1056 -43.01 2.08 0.04
N VAL A 1057 -42.16 3.10 -0.03
CA VAL A 1057 -40.87 3.02 -0.75
C VAL A 1057 -39.78 3.94 -0.19
N THR A 1058 -38.53 3.46 -0.21
CA THR A 1058 -37.33 4.28 0.01
C THR A 1058 -36.55 4.39 -1.29
N ALA A 1059 -36.37 5.60 -1.82
CA ALA A 1059 -35.81 5.84 -3.14
C ALA A 1059 -34.76 6.96 -3.16
N ARG A 1060 -33.95 7.02 -4.23
CA ARG A 1060 -33.09 8.19 -4.49
C ARG A 1060 -33.83 9.30 -5.23
N GLN A 1061 -34.72 8.93 -6.15
CA GLN A 1061 -35.58 9.80 -6.96
C GLN A 1061 -36.92 9.10 -7.22
N VAL A 1062 -38.03 9.85 -7.22
CA VAL A 1062 -39.37 9.33 -7.55
C VAL A 1062 -40.01 10.19 -8.63
N ARG A 1063 -40.60 9.53 -9.64
CA ARG A 1063 -41.39 10.18 -10.71
C ARG A 1063 -42.73 9.49 -10.85
N ILE A 1064 -43.81 10.28 -10.85
CA ILE A 1064 -45.19 9.79 -10.80
C ILE A 1064 -45.97 10.42 -11.94
N HIS A 1065 -46.59 9.58 -12.76
CA HIS A 1065 -47.34 9.99 -13.95
C HIS A 1065 -48.74 9.36 -13.93
N GLU A 1066 -49.78 10.12 -14.31
CA GLU A 1066 -51.16 9.61 -14.53
C GLU A 1066 -51.82 8.91 -13.31
N CYS A 1067 -51.43 9.23 -12.07
CA CYS A 1067 -51.92 8.55 -10.86
C CYS A 1067 -53.09 9.28 -10.17
N LYS A 1068 -53.99 8.55 -9.51
CA LYS A 1068 -55.24 9.08 -8.94
C LYS A 1068 -55.59 8.50 -7.58
N ASN A 1069 -55.82 9.32 -6.56
CA ASN A 1069 -56.18 8.87 -5.21
C ASN A 1069 -55.19 7.82 -4.67
N VAL A 1070 -53.93 8.21 -4.51
CA VAL A 1070 -52.82 7.31 -4.14
C VAL A 1070 -52.06 7.88 -2.95
N ASP A 1071 -51.86 7.03 -1.94
CA ASP A 1071 -51.13 7.37 -0.72
C ASP A 1071 -49.71 6.83 -0.80
N ILE A 1072 -48.71 7.69 -0.54
CA ILE A 1072 -47.30 7.36 -0.70
C ILE A 1072 -46.53 7.66 0.58
N TYR A 1073 -46.16 6.57 1.26
CA TYR A 1073 -45.28 6.57 2.42
C TYR A 1073 -43.83 6.52 1.94
N LEU A 1074 -43.13 7.64 2.05
CA LEU A 1074 -41.91 7.90 1.30
C LEU A 1074 -40.71 8.24 2.19
N HIS A 1075 -39.55 7.72 1.79
CA HIS A 1075 -38.25 8.32 2.10
C HIS A 1075 -37.50 8.62 0.80
N CYS A 1076 -37.21 9.89 0.50
CA CYS A 1076 -36.56 10.31 -0.74
C CYS A 1076 -35.46 11.35 -0.51
N THR A 1077 -34.32 11.18 -1.18
CA THR A 1077 -33.16 12.10 -1.11
C THR A 1077 -33.21 13.23 -2.15
N SER A 1078 -34.35 13.42 -2.80
CA SER A 1078 -34.64 14.53 -3.70
C SER A 1078 -36.14 14.81 -3.70
N HIS A 1079 -36.55 15.98 -4.17
CA HIS A 1079 -37.95 16.28 -4.46
C HIS A 1079 -38.60 15.16 -5.31
N PRO A 1080 -39.79 14.65 -4.95
CA PRO A 1080 -40.61 13.81 -5.81
C PRO A 1080 -41.25 14.66 -6.90
N ILE A 1081 -41.34 14.13 -8.13
CA ILE A 1081 -41.93 14.84 -9.27
C ILE A 1081 -43.26 14.17 -9.66
N ILE A 1082 -44.32 14.96 -9.82
CA ILE A 1082 -45.63 14.51 -10.30
C ILE A 1082 -46.03 15.16 -11.63
N GLU A 1083 -46.76 14.41 -12.45
CA GLU A 1083 -47.31 14.85 -13.74
C GLU A 1083 -48.65 14.15 -14.02
N ASP A 1084 -49.68 14.87 -14.49
CA ASP A 1084 -51.05 14.36 -14.76
C ASP A 1084 -51.69 13.57 -13.60
N CYS A 1085 -51.27 13.85 -12.36
CA CYS A 1085 -51.78 13.19 -11.15
C CYS A 1085 -52.87 14.02 -10.47
N THR A 1086 -53.79 13.38 -9.75
CA THR A 1086 -54.87 14.05 -9.01
C THR A 1086 -55.19 13.35 -7.69
N GLY A 1087 -55.20 14.08 -6.57
CA GLY A 1087 -55.50 13.50 -5.25
C GLY A 1087 -54.36 12.63 -4.73
N MET A 1088 -53.11 13.06 -4.91
CA MET A 1088 -51.95 12.40 -4.33
C MET A 1088 -51.80 12.78 -2.86
N ARG A 1089 -51.54 11.82 -1.98
CA ARG A 1089 -51.30 12.06 -0.55
C ARG A 1089 -49.94 11.51 -0.13
N PHE A 1090 -49.10 12.35 0.46
CA PHE A 1090 -47.74 11.97 0.87
C PHE A 1090 -47.62 11.87 2.40
N ALA A 1091 -46.83 10.90 2.87
CA ALA A 1091 -46.54 10.67 4.28
C ALA A 1091 -45.08 10.24 4.47
N GLN A 1092 -44.55 10.41 5.69
CA GLN A 1092 -43.24 9.90 6.06
C GLN A 1092 -43.25 8.35 6.14
N LEU A 1093 -42.15 7.71 5.75
CA LEU A 1093 -41.95 6.26 5.85
C LEU A 1093 -42.14 5.72 7.30
N PRO A 1094 -42.90 4.63 7.53
CA PRO A 1094 -43.05 4.00 8.85
C PRO A 1094 -41.73 3.51 9.44
N LYS A 1095 -41.59 3.56 10.78
CA LYS A 1095 -40.34 3.19 11.47
C LYS A 1095 -39.91 1.75 11.21
N CYS A 1096 -40.86 0.82 11.06
CA CYS A 1096 -40.58 -0.60 10.80
C CYS A 1096 -39.89 -0.89 9.45
N TYR A 1097 -39.87 0.07 8.52
CA TYR A 1097 -39.15 -0.02 7.24
C TYR A 1097 -37.94 0.93 7.17
N SER A 1098 -37.60 1.61 8.28
CA SER A 1098 -36.41 2.46 8.39
C SER A 1098 -35.17 1.63 8.71
N ILE A 1099 -34.03 1.98 8.11
CA ILE A 1099 -32.77 1.24 8.28
C ILE A 1099 -31.95 1.87 9.42
N GLU A 1100 -31.86 1.18 10.56
CA GLU A 1100 -30.97 1.56 11.66
C GLU A 1100 -29.50 1.42 11.22
N GLY A 1101 -28.85 2.54 10.87
CA GLY A 1101 -27.40 2.58 10.60
C GLY A 1101 -26.93 3.56 9.53
N GLU A 1102 -27.81 4.10 8.67
CA GLU A 1102 -27.43 5.21 7.80
C GLU A 1102 -27.44 6.54 8.56
N SER A 1103 -26.51 7.44 8.22
CA SER A 1103 -26.55 8.83 8.69
C SER A 1103 -27.75 9.58 8.08
N PRO A 1104 -28.29 10.61 8.77
CA PRO A 1104 -29.44 11.36 8.27
C PRO A 1104 -29.07 12.14 7.00
N LYS A 1105 -29.36 11.54 5.86
CA LYS A 1105 -29.56 12.23 4.58
C LYS A 1105 -30.88 12.99 4.69
N GLU A 1106 -30.99 14.16 4.05
CA GLU A 1106 -32.24 14.91 4.03
C GLU A 1106 -33.35 14.07 3.37
N ASN A 1107 -34.47 13.89 4.08
CA ASN A 1107 -35.65 13.21 3.56
C ASN A 1107 -36.66 14.27 3.08
N GLN A 1108 -36.65 14.54 1.77
CA GLN A 1108 -37.40 15.61 1.13
C GLN A 1108 -38.75 15.10 0.59
N TRP A 1109 -39.49 14.35 1.40
CA TRP A 1109 -40.78 13.72 1.03
C TRP A 1109 -41.95 14.71 0.95
N ASP A 1110 -41.80 15.86 1.60
CA ASP A 1110 -42.77 16.94 1.75
C ASP A 1110 -42.71 17.98 0.62
N GLN A 1111 -41.62 17.99 -0.15
CA GLN A 1111 -41.32 18.98 -1.19
C GLN A 1111 -41.55 18.38 -2.58
N VAL A 1112 -42.83 18.33 -2.99
CA VAL A 1112 -43.28 17.68 -4.23
C VAL A 1112 -43.44 18.70 -5.37
N ASP A 1113 -42.68 18.49 -6.45
CA ASP A 1113 -42.69 19.31 -7.66
C ASP A 1113 -43.77 18.82 -8.66
N ASP A 1114 -44.85 19.61 -8.82
CA ASP A 1114 -45.87 19.38 -9.86
C ASP A 1114 -45.46 20.06 -11.18
N PHE A 1115 -45.08 19.24 -12.17
CA PHE A 1115 -44.51 19.73 -13.42
C PHE A 1115 -45.52 20.47 -14.32
N LYS A 1116 -46.84 20.31 -14.10
CA LYS A 1116 -47.89 20.92 -14.93
C LYS A 1116 -48.62 22.07 -14.23
N TRP A 1117 -48.35 22.32 -12.94
CA TRP A 1117 -48.95 23.42 -12.19
C TRP A 1117 -48.15 24.73 -12.33
N LEU A 1118 -48.42 25.48 -13.40
CA LEU A 1118 -47.73 26.75 -13.73
C LEU A 1118 -48.22 27.98 -12.93
N LYS A 1119 -48.84 27.80 -11.75
CA LYS A 1119 -49.43 28.90 -10.94
C LYS A 1119 -48.65 29.09 -9.63
N ALA A 1120 -48.65 30.32 -9.11
CA ALA A 1120 -47.85 30.73 -7.95
C ALA A 1120 -48.40 30.30 -6.56
N GLY A 1121 -49.48 29.52 -6.51
CA GLY A 1121 -49.99 28.91 -5.26
C GLY A 1121 -49.69 27.41 -5.22
N GLN A 1122 -49.90 26.75 -4.08
CA GLN A 1122 -49.75 25.28 -3.97
C GLN A 1122 -50.63 24.55 -5.00
N SER A 1123 -50.15 23.42 -5.53
CA SER A 1123 -50.93 22.60 -6.45
C SER A 1123 -52.06 21.87 -5.70
N PRO A 1124 -53.31 21.87 -6.20
CA PRO A 1124 -54.40 21.08 -5.62
C PRO A 1124 -54.28 19.58 -5.95
N ASN A 1125 -53.29 19.18 -6.76
CA ASN A 1125 -53.11 17.79 -7.19
C ASN A 1125 -52.49 16.91 -6.10
N TRP A 1126 -51.82 17.49 -5.09
CA TRP A 1126 -51.18 16.77 -4.00
C TRP A 1126 -51.36 17.45 -2.63
N THR A 1127 -51.32 16.64 -1.57
CA THR A 1127 -51.34 17.09 -0.17
C THR A 1127 -50.46 16.19 0.71
N THR A 1128 -50.16 16.62 1.93
CA THR A 1128 -49.57 15.80 2.99
C THR A 1128 -50.65 15.20 3.88
N LEU A 1129 -50.54 13.92 4.25
CA LEU A 1129 -51.35 13.31 5.31
C LEU A 1129 -50.96 13.89 6.67
N SER A 1130 -51.94 14.06 7.56
CA SER A 1130 -51.68 14.35 8.97
C SER A 1130 -51.39 13.08 9.77
N ASP A 1131 -50.70 13.21 10.91
CA ASP A 1131 -50.38 12.08 11.81
C ASP A 1131 -51.63 11.34 12.35
N ALA A 1132 -52.82 11.95 12.24
CA ALA A 1132 -54.10 11.37 12.63
C ALA A 1132 -54.83 10.64 11.48
N GLU A 1133 -54.41 10.86 10.24
CA GLU A 1133 -54.91 10.18 9.02
C GLU A 1133 -53.93 9.10 8.53
N ALA A 1134 -52.70 9.11 9.04
CA ALA A 1134 -51.69 8.09 8.76
C ALA A 1134 -52.02 6.74 9.44
N LEU A 1135 -51.61 5.64 8.80
CA LEU A 1135 -51.85 4.28 9.28
C LEU A 1135 -50.94 3.91 10.47
N ASP A 1136 -51.56 3.47 11.57
CA ASP A 1136 -50.89 3.10 12.82
C ASP A 1136 -49.79 2.02 12.67
N GLU A 1137 -48.72 2.14 13.46
CA GLU A 1137 -47.56 1.25 13.41
C GLU A 1137 -47.89 -0.20 13.78
N ALA A 1138 -49.00 -0.44 14.51
CA ALA A 1138 -49.50 -1.78 14.76
C ALA A 1138 -50.03 -2.49 13.49
N LEU A 1139 -50.52 -1.76 12.49
CA LEU A 1139 -51.02 -2.35 11.23
C LEU A 1139 -49.85 -2.81 10.36
N TRP A 1140 -48.84 -1.96 10.17
CA TRP A 1140 -47.63 -2.28 9.41
C TRP A 1140 -46.87 -3.49 9.97
N THR A 1141 -46.89 -3.67 11.29
CA THR A 1141 -46.17 -4.77 11.97
C THR A 1141 -46.99 -6.05 12.12
N ASN A 1142 -48.30 -5.97 12.37
CA ASN A 1142 -49.12 -7.16 12.70
C ASN A 1142 -50.12 -7.59 11.62
N VAL A 1143 -50.43 -6.73 10.63
CA VAL A 1143 -51.45 -7.00 9.61
C VAL A 1143 -50.82 -7.19 8.23
N VAL A 1144 -49.92 -6.28 7.82
CA VAL A 1144 -49.29 -6.34 6.48
C VAL A 1144 -48.46 -7.62 6.23
N PRO A 1145 -47.71 -8.19 7.20
CA PRO A 1145 -46.98 -9.47 6.99
C PRO A 1145 -47.88 -10.72 6.84
N GLY A 1146 -49.20 -10.57 7.00
CA GLY A 1146 -50.21 -11.62 6.82
C GLY A 1146 -50.50 -12.43 8.08
N GLN A 1147 -51.73 -12.33 8.58
CA GLN A 1147 -52.24 -13.15 9.69
C GLN A 1147 -52.81 -14.48 9.18
N PRO A 1148 -52.57 -15.62 9.86
CA PRO A 1148 -53.06 -16.92 9.41
C PRO A 1148 -54.60 -16.99 9.49
N GLY A 1149 -55.26 -17.09 8.33
CA GLY A 1149 -56.71 -17.22 8.20
C GLY A 1149 -57.46 -15.95 7.77
N VAL A 1150 -56.78 -14.80 7.66
CA VAL A 1150 -57.37 -13.54 7.19
C VAL A 1150 -57.29 -13.47 5.65
N SER A 1151 -58.34 -12.96 4.99
CA SER A 1151 -58.38 -12.85 3.52
C SER A 1151 -57.64 -11.61 3.00
N VAL A 1152 -57.35 -11.56 1.69
CA VAL A 1152 -56.68 -10.39 1.07
C VAL A 1152 -57.57 -9.16 1.14
N GLU A 1153 -58.88 -9.33 0.91
CA GLU A 1153 -59.91 -8.30 0.96
C GLU A 1153 -60.13 -7.78 2.39
N GLU A 1154 -60.13 -8.67 3.39
CA GLU A 1154 -60.22 -8.29 4.80
C GLU A 1154 -58.95 -7.56 5.26
N THR A 1155 -57.80 -7.88 4.68
CA THR A 1155 -56.53 -7.17 4.92
C THR A 1155 -56.56 -5.78 4.29
N LEU A 1156 -56.91 -5.65 3.00
CA LEU A 1156 -57.03 -4.35 2.31
C LEU A 1156 -58.04 -3.41 3.01
N LYS A 1157 -59.17 -3.95 3.47
CA LYS A 1157 -60.18 -3.20 4.24
C LYS A 1157 -59.66 -2.71 5.61
N LYS A 1158 -58.70 -3.39 6.24
CA LYS A 1158 -58.04 -2.94 7.49
C LYS A 1158 -57.00 -1.84 7.27
N VAL A 1159 -56.64 -1.58 6.01
CA VAL A 1159 -55.68 -0.54 5.59
C VAL A 1159 -56.42 0.56 4.78
N ASP A 1160 -57.71 0.75 5.07
CA ASP A 1160 -58.63 1.75 4.51
C ASP A 1160 -58.66 1.87 2.98
N ILE A 1161 -58.43 0.77 2.25
CA ILE A 1161 -58.71 0.67 0.82
C ILE A 1161 -60.16 0.17 0.66
N PRO A 1162 -61.13 1.04 0.29
CA PRO A 1162 -62.54 0.67 0.27
C PRO A 1162 -62.88 -0.22 -0.93
N ARG A 1163 -63.88 -1.08 -0.74
CA ARG A 1163 -64.50 -1.87 -1.81
C ARG A 1163 -65.58 -1.07 -2.54
N GLN A 1164 -65.53 -1.07 -3.88
CA GLN A 1164 -66.69 -0.79 -4.74
C GLN A 1164 -67.59 -2.03 -4.84
#